data_AF-A0A917LY21-F1
#
_entry.id   AF-A0A917LY21-F1
#
_cell.length_a   1.000
_cell.length_b   1.000
_cell.length_c   1.000
_cell.angle_alpha   90.00
_cell.angle_beta   90.00
_cell.angle_gamma   90.00
#
_symmetry.space_group_name_H-M   'P 1'
#
loop_
_entity.id
_entity.type
_entity.pdbx_description
1 polymer ?
#
loop_
_entity_poly.entity_id
_entity_poly.type
_entity_poly.pdbx_seq_one_letter_code
_entity_poly.pdbx_strand_id
1 'polypeptide(L)'
;MRVKRILWLLNHDTLSKFELPLIKDLGFEIFTPKSALKEIFQSSGSITYEYDHTLTIPKDDLDLLNNYDFFSKMNMPLRIKKIINSHFEIAFTYTDTSFLILKQLIHNFEGKIFFRAFGVGPSNFTNYTDLIDYFLGESDKLKLKQLGSRFVFSQCYPNLWEIENDFLKNNSVYMPLGLPSEFYDIKDQWVGDLNKIMFFCTRINYIPESKKIYNSFKKDFKNFDYVIAGNQPEPVDDDKVLGFLEREELNEYYKKCKVMYYHSTHPRHLHYHPLEAMISGMPVVYMDGGLLSIIAKGKRQSGCCKSIAEARSKIQRIFEGDIKLINDIREDQEQILHSFSYEYNLQQWKENFLPMVVEGSTNGVKKGMSIAVFNADTISHFHKNDYIYLMNALSNGLKKVNISHSINYNVIANQYDLENEYKNLIENGVAVREYNFVSSSKKDIAGSLELMFKQELMWYGEYLFPSDHAQNYVESDYWLFLNEDKIDKPIAPIKPFGLYVESLGDRYHQEISANRISNFKNASFIITYSEQTKNDLIKHLGLREESIFIIPFLYSTPVLNNNLLLVEDHIVLELDASNPNFIKKIIQSINDYYSLYVGNYKVAININEYNEDEHGDLWNELVNIVHKSKYIKDKVTLHKELGVNEYNLLYSHSKKIIIPRYIKNIGFKLAKAMYFKKHIILNEYLFNRKYEEIGYTIEYKKFFEKENDLFNAISEPVKLIIYAIEAEGLTEPNANELSNFWEKIL
;
A
#
# COMPACT_ATOMS: atom_id res chain seq x y z
N MET A 1 11.73 -20.87 12.29
CA MET A 1 10.54 -21.14 11.46
C MET A 1 9.67 -19.90 11.51
N ARG A 2 9.22 -19.38 10.35
CA ARG A 2 8.30 -18.24 10.33
C ARG A 2 6.97 -18.67 10.91
N VAL A 3 6.35 -17.81 11.72
CA VAL A 3 5.03 -18.06 12.31
C VAL A 3 4.00 -18.13 11.19
N LYS A 4 3.17 -19.18 11.18
CA LYS A 4 2.12 -19.36 10.18
C LYS A 4 0.93 -18.48 10.54
N ARG A 5 0.57 -17.54 9.67
CA ARG A 5 -0.54 -16.60 9.91
C ARG A 5 -1.52 -16.54 8.76
N ILE A 6 -2.80 -16.41 9.08
CA ILE A 6 -3.89 -16.30 8.13
C ILE A 6 -4.59 -14.95 8.27
N LEU A 7 -4.77 -14.28 7.14
CA LEU A 7 -5.62 -13.10 6.99
C LEU A 7 -7.04 -13.58 6.64
N TRP A 8 -7.94 -13.69 7.62
CA TRP A 8 -9.29 -14.23 7.43
C TRP A 8 -10.31 -13.11 7.23
N LEU A 9 -10.67 -12.80 5.97
CA LEU A 9 -11.47 -11.63 5.58
C LEU A 9 -12.95 -11.98 5.30
N LEU A 10 -13.54 -12.85 6.12
CA LEU A 10 -14.90 -13.34 5.91
C LEU A 10 -15.92 -12.64 6.81
N ASN A 11 -15.58 -12.44 8.09
CA ASN A 11 -16.45 -11.86 9.13
C ASN A 11 -17.88 -12.43 9.15
N HIS A 12 -18.04 -13.72 8.86
CA HIS A 12 -19.34 -14.42 8.90
C HIS A 12 -19.49 -15.19 10.21
N ASP A 13 -20.60 -15.02 10.93
CA ASP A 13 -20.81 -15.52 12.30
C ASP A 13 -20.65 -17.04 12.42
N THR A 14 -21.50 -17.80 11.73
CA THR A 14 -21.48 -19.28 11.77
C THR A 14 -20.13 -19.86 11.37
N LEU A 15 -19.50 -19.31 10.32
CA LEU A 15 -18.18 -19.74 9.86
C LEU A 15 -17.10 -19.40 10.87
N SER A 16 -17.16 -18.22 11.48
CA SER A 16 -16.16 -17.78 12.47
C SER A 16 -16.13 -18.71 13.68
N LYS A 17 -17.31 -19.13 14.17
CA LYS A 17 -17.47 -20.04 15.30
C LYS A 17 -16.95 -21.46 15.02
N PHE A 18 -16.79 -21.85 13.75
CA PHE A 18 -16.31 -23.17 13.36
C PHE A 18 -14.87 -23.16 12.82
N GLU A 19 -14.60 -22.34 11.80
CA GLU A 19 -13.32 -22.33 11.08
C GLU A 19 -12.20 -21.72 11.93
N LEU A 20 -12.46 -20.69 12.74
CA LEU A 20 -11.38 -20.05 13.49
C LEU A 20 -10.79 -20.97 14.58
N PRO A 21 -11.60 -21.71 15.38
CA PRO A 21 -11.07 -22.77 16.24
C PRO A 21 -10.30 -23.85 15.47
N LEU A 22 -10.84 -24.31 14.33
CA LEU A 22 -10.20 -25.32 13.49
C LEU A 22 -8.82 -24.85 13.00
N ILE A 23 -8.74 -23.62 12.49
CA ILE A 23 -7.50 -23.02 12.00
C ILE A 23 -6.47 -22.87 13.14
N LYS A 24 -6.92 -22.47 14.33
CA LYS A 24 -6.07 -22.38 15.52
C LYS A 24 -5.50 -23.75 15.91
N ASP A 25 -6.31 -24.81 15.88
CA ASP A 25 -5.87 -26.18 16.15
C ASP A 25 -4.90 -26.74 15.10
N LEU A 26 -4.95 -26.19 13.87
CA LEU A 26 -3.93 -26.45 12.84
C LEU A 26 -2.61 -25.69 13.06
N GLY A 27 -2.53 -24.84 14.09
CA GLY A 27 -1.32 -24.14 14.51
C GLY A 27 -1.07 -22.80 13.82
N PHE A 28 -2.13 -22.13 13.34
CA PHE A 28 -2.03 -20.80 12.73
C PHE A 28 -2.45 -19.70 13.71
N GLU A 29 -1.75 -18.57 13.66
CA GLU A 29 -2.30 -17.32 14.19
C GLU A 29 -3.27 -16.72 13.16
N ILE A 30 -4.28 -15.98 13.65
CA ILE A 30 -5.39 -15.55 12.81
C ILE A 30 -5.67 -14.08 13.05
N PHE A 31 -5.71 -13.31 11.97
CA PHE A 31 -6.27 -11.96 12.00
C PHE A 31 -7.66 -11.96 11.39
N THR A 32 -8.61 -11.28 12.05
CA THR A 32 -9.94 -10.98 11.54
C THR A 32 -10.15 -9.45 11.52
N PRO A 33 -10.72 -8.87 10.45
CA PRO A 33 -11.05 -7.44 10.42
C PRO A 33 -11.96 -6.97 11.55
N LYS A 34 -11.74 -5.74 12.03
CA LYS A 34 -12.55 -5.10 13.09
C LYS A 34 -13.50 -4.01 12.59
N SER A 35 -13.48 -3.74 11.29
CA SER A 35 -14.45 -2.89 10.61
C SER A 35 -15.20 -3.73 9.59
N ALA A 36 -16.52 -3.61 9.55
CA ALA A 36 -17.37 -4.21 8.53
C ALA A 36 -18.59 -3.32 8.27
N LEU A 37 -19.16 -3.44 7.06
CA LEU A 37 -20.36 -2.71 6.66
C LEU A 37 -21.58 -3.15 7.47
N LYS A 38 -22.55 -2.25 7.66
CA LYS A 38 -23.79 -2.55 8.41
C LYS A 38 -24.56 -3.70 7.79
N GLU A 39 -24.56 -3.78 6.46
CA GLU A 39 -25.22 -4.80 5.66
C GLU A 39 -24.65 -6.20 5.93
N ILE A 40 -23.36 -6.30 6.27
CA ILE A 40 -22.71 -7.56 6.63
C ILE A 40 -23.30 -8.07 7.96
N PHE A 41 -23.45 -7.21 8.97
CA PHE A 41 -24.11 -7.60 10.22
C PHE A 41 -25.58 -7.99 10.03
N GLN A 42 -26.27 -7.34 9.09
CA GLN A 42 -27.67 -7.67 8.76
C GLN A 42 -27.83 -9.01 8.02
N SER A 43 -26.74 -9.55 7.43
CA SER A 43 -26.76 -10.77 6.62
C SER A 43 -26.05 -11.98 7.26
N SER A 44 -25.66 -11.89 8.54
CA SER A 44 -24.96 -12.89 9.39
C SER A 44 -23.49 -12.57 9.70
N GLY A 45 -23.12 -11.30 9.76
CA GLY A 45 -21.76 -10.85 10.07
C GLY A 45 -21.40 -10.81 11.55
N SER A 46 -20.11 -10.95 11.87
CA SER A 46 -19.57 -10.86 13.24
C SER A 46 -18.21 -10.14 13.29
N ILE A 47 -17.89 -9.56 14.45
CA ILE A 47 -16.54 -9.07 14.80
C ILE A 47 -16.10 -9.79 16.07
N THR A 48 -14.83 -10.21 16.11
CA THR A 48 -14.20 -10.74 17.32
C THR A 48 -12.79 -10.19 17.45
N TYR A 49 -12.38 -9.88 18.69
CA TYR A 49 -11.01 -9.53 19.08
C TYR A 49 -10.29 -10.70 19.75
N GLU A 50 -10.96 -11.86 19.88
CA GLU A 50 -10.45 -13.02 20.61
C GLU A 50 -9.08 -13.48 20.11
N TYR A 51 -8.80 -13.35 18.81
CA TYR A 51 -7.55 -13.84 18.23
C TYR A 51 -6.41 -12.80 18.22
N ASP A 52 -6.67 -11.53 18.55
CA ASP A 52 -5.64 -10.48 18.45
C ASP A 52 -4.49 -10.69 19.44
N HIS A 53 -4.79 -11.19 20.64
CA HIS A 53 -3.78 -11.46 21.65
C HIS A 53 -2.87 -12.64 21.30
N THR A 54 -3.26 -13.47 20.32
CA THR A 54 -2.43 -14.58 19.84
C THR A 54 -1.52 -14.14 18.69
N LEU A 55 -1.72 -12.96 18.11
CA LEU A 55 -0.89 -12.44 17.03
C LEU A 55 0.44 -11.94 17.55
N THR A 56 1.52 -12.50 17.02
CA THR A 56 2.89 -12.02 17.29
C THR A 56 3.31 -10.87 16.35
N ILE A 57 2.33 -10.15 15.79
CA ILE A 57 2.52 -8.95 14.95
C ILE A 57 2.85 -7.75 15.86
N PRO A 58 3.77 -6.85 15.47
CA PRO A 58 4.03 -5.62 16.23
C PRO A 58 2.74 -4.82 16.46
N LYS A 59 2.61 -4.27 17.67
CA LYS A 59 1.37 -3.58 18.09
C LYS A 59 0.96 -2.46 17.13
N ASP A 60 1.90 -1.63 16.69
CA ASP A 60 1.62 -0.52 15.78
C ASP A 60 1.05 -0.99 14.43
N ASP A 61 1.55 -2.12 13.91
CA ASP A 61 1.06 -2.73 12.67
C ASP A 61 -0.33 -3.34 12.88
N LEU A 62 -0.55 -4.02 14.01
CA LEU A 62 -1.84 -4.60 14.36
C LEU A 62 -2.92 -3.51 14.55
N ASP A 63 -2.59 -2.41 15.21
CA ASP A 63 -3.47 -1.27 15.41
C ASP A 63 -3.87 -0.64 14.06
N LEU A 64 -2.95 -0.56 13.10
CA LEU A 64 -3.25 -0.09 11.75
C LEU A 64 -4.16 -1.04 10.97
N LEU A 65 -3.94 -2.36 11.08
CA LEU A 65 -4.82 -3.36 10.46
C LEU A 65 -6.22 -3.33 11.07
N ASN A 66 -6.31 -3.25 12.40
CA ASN A 66 -7.58 -3.19 13.13
C ASN A 66 -8.41 -1.95 12.74
N ASN A 67 -7.75 -0.84 12.42
CA ASN A 67 -8.41 0.38 11.95
C ASN A 67 -8.66 0.42 10.43
N TYR A 68 -8.17 -0.56 9.66
CA TYR A 68 -8.37 -0.59 8.22
C TYR A 68 -9.69 -1.28 7.86
N ASP A 69 -10.45 -0.63 6.97
CA ASP A 69 -11.71 -1.16 6.46
C ASP A 69 -11.49 -1.83 5.10
N PHE A 70 -11.43 -3.16 5.11
CA PHE A 70 -11.30 -3.99 3.93
C PHE A 70 -12.58 -4.04 3.07
N PHE A 71 -13.76 -3.73 3.64
CA PHE A 71 -15.05 -3.97 3.00
C PHE A 71 -15.58 -2.77 2.22
N SER A 72 -15.09 -1.56 2.49
CA SER A 72 -15.59 -0.33 1.85
C SER A 72 -14.54 0.43 1.02
N LYS A 73 -13.24 0.26 1.32
CA LYS A 73 -12.18 1.06 0.68
C LYS A 73 -11.70 0.39 -0.60
N MET A 74 -11.78 1.09 -1.72
CA MET A 74 -11.34 0.53 -3.01
C MET A 74 -9.81 0.39 -3.11
N ASN A 75 -9.07 1.37 -2.59
CA ASN A 75 -7.61 1.41 -2.66
C ASN A 75 -7.00 0.95 -1.32
N MET A 76 -6.00 0.05 -1.41
CA MET A 76 -5.21 -0.37 -0.26
C MET A 76 -3.99 0.54 -0.11
N PRO A 77 -3.85 1.30 1.00
CA PRO A 77 -2.67 2.13 1.24
C PRO A 77 -1.40 1.28 1.25
N LEU A 78 -0.28 1.85 0.78
CA LEU A 78 1.01 1.14 0.70
C LEU A 78 1.42 0.51 2.04
N ARG A 79 1.20 1.22 3.15
CA ARG A 79 1.51 0.71 4.49
C ARG A 79 0.68 -0.53 4.85
N ILE A 80 -0.62 -0.57 4.51
CA ILE A 80 -1.46 -1.76 4.73
C ILE A 80 -0.99 -2.90 3.84
N LYS A 81 -0.74 -2.63 2.55
CA LYS A 81 -0.20 -3.60 1.59
C LYS A 81 1.09 -4.22 2.13
N LYS A 82 1.99 -3.41 2.66
CA LYS A 82 3.23 -3.87 3.25
C LYS A 82 3.01 -4.75 4.48
N ILE A 83 2.15 -4.33 5.40
CA ILE A 83 1.85 -5.10 6.61
C ILE A 83 1.30 -6.47 6.21
N ILE A 84 0.33 -6.53 5.29
CA ILE A 84 -0.26 -7.82 4.90
C ILE A 84 0.75 -8.77 4.25
N ASN A 85 1.66 -8.26 3.40
CA ASN A 85 2.68 -9.09 2.74
C ASN A 85 3.88 -9.41 3.66
N SER A 86 4.12 -8.61 4.68
CA SER A 86 5.18 -8.86 5.67
C SER A 86 4.79 -9.90 6.70
N HIS A 87 3.51 -9.99 7.06
CA HIS A 87 3.04 -10.81 8.17
C HIS A 87 2.21 -12.03 7.78
N PHE A 88 1.60 -12.04 6.59
CA PHE A 88 0.70 -13.10 6.15
C PHE A 88 1.16 -13.73 4.82
N GLU A 89 0.99 -15.04 4.72
CA GLU A 89 1.26 -15.81 3.51
C GLU A 89 -0.03 -16.32 2.85
N ILE A 90 -1.13 -16.27 3.60
CA ILE A 90 -2.43 -16.84 3.24
C ILE A 90 -3.51 -15.82 3.56
N ALA A 91 -4.41 -15.60 2.62
CA ALA A 91 -5.63 -14.83 2.81
C ALA A 91 -6.85 -15.66 2.46
N PHE A 92 -7.87 -15.62 3.30
CA PHE A 92 -9.19 -16.17 3.02
C PHE A 92 -10.13 -15.02 2.67
N THR A 93 -10.88 -15.18 1.59
CA THR A 93 -11.92 -14.25 1.16
C THR A 93 -13.12 -15.02 0.62
N TYR A 94 -14.23 -14.35 0.37
CA TYR A 94 -15.46 -14.94 -0.17
C TYR A 94 -16.18 -13.93 -1.07
N THR A 95 -17.41 -14.24 -1.45
CA THR A 95 -18.31 -13.32 -2.16
C THR A 95 -18.82 -12.22 -1.23
N ASP A 96 -18.09 -11.11 -1.12
CA ASP A 96 -18.65 -9.86 -0.57
C ASP A 96 -19.59 -9.18 -1.58
N THR A 97 -20.30 -8.13 -1.17
CA THR A 97 -21.37 -7.48 -1.95
C THR A 97 -20.93 -7.03 -3.36
N SER A 98 -19.63 -6.81 -3.59
CA SER A 98 -19.11 -6.41 -4.92
C SER A 98 -17.75 -7.01 -5.28
N PHE A 99 -17.34 -8.13 -4.67
CA PHE A 99 -16.00 -8.74 -4.85
C PHE A 99 -14.85 -7.78 -4.53
N LEU A 100 -15.08 -6.77 -3.68
CA LEU A 100 -14.11 -5.72 -3.41
C LEU A 100 -12.85 -6.29 -2.76
N ILE A 101 -13.02 -7.24 -1.83
CA ILE A 101 -11.90 -7.85 -1.11
C ILE A 101 -11.06 -8.68 -2.08
N LEU A 102 -11.72 -9.48 -2.93
CA LEU A 102 -11.00 -10.29 -3.93
C LEU A 102 -10.21 -9.38 -4.88
N LYS A 103 -10.79 -8.29 -5.38
CA LYS A 103 -10.09 -7.30 -6.21
C LYS A 103 -8.86 -6.73 -5.51
N GLN A 104 -9.02 -6.29 -4.26
CA GLN A 104 -7.89 -5.78 -3.48
C GLN A 104 -6.76 -6.81 -3.35
N LEU A 105 -7.09 -8.07 -3.03
CA LEU A 105 -6.09 -9.13 -2.86
C LEU A 105 -5.39 -9.48 -4.18
N ILE A 106 -6.12 -9.55 -5.31
CA ILE A 106 -5.55 -9.82 -6.64
C ILE A 106 -4.43 -8.82 -6.98
N HIS A 107 -4.58 -7.55 -6.62
CA HIS A 107 -3.63 -6.49 -6.95
C HIS A 107 -2.57 -6.23 -5.87
N ASN A 108 -2.86 -6.54 -4.61
CA ASN A 108 -2.02 -6.11 -3.49
C ASN A 108 -1.43 -7.24 -2.65
N PHE A 109 -1.90 -8.48 -2.77
CA PHE A 109 -1.43 -9.60 -1.95
C PHE A 109 -0.55 -10.57 -2.74
N GLU A 110 0.63 -10.86 -2.19
CA GLU A 110 1.66 -11.70 -2.79
C GLU A 110 1.51 -13.17 -2.40
N GLY A 111 0.82 -13.45 -1.29
CA GLY A 111 0.56 -14.80 -0.80
C GLY A 111 -0.49 -15.58 -1.60
N LYS A 112 -0.94 -16.70 -1.01
CA LYS A 112 -2.02 -17.55 -1.54
C LYS A 112 -3.38 -17.02 -1.10
N ILE A 113 -4.32 -16.93 -2.04
CA ILE A 113 -5.69 -16.46 -1.84
C ILE A 113 -6.62 -17.67 -1.91
N PHE A 114 -7.24 -18.01 -0.78
CA PHE A 114 -8.29 -19.02 -0.68
C PHE A 114 -9.64 -18.32 -0.80
N PHE A 115 -10.27 -18.46 -1.97
CA PHE A 115 -11.61 -17.97 -2.21
C PHE A 115 -12.63 -19.03 -1.79
N ARG A 116 -13.34 -18.78 -0.68
CA ARG A 116 -14.31 -19.71 -0.10
C ARG A 116 -15.61 -19.69 -0.88
N ALA A 117 -15.97 -20.84 -1.45
CA ALA A 117 -17.20 -21.03 -2.21
C ALA A 117 -18.20 -21.89 -1.42
N PHE A 118 -19.31 -21.29 -1.01
CA PHE A 118 -20.30 -21.86 -0.08
C PHE A 118 -21.53 -22.48 -0.76
N GLY A 119 -21.54 -22.54 -2.09
CA GLY A 119 -22.65 -23.04 -2.89
C GLY A 119 -23.21 -22.01 -3.86
N VAL A 120 -24.05 -22.47 -4.78
CA VAL A 120 -24.77 -21.63 -5.74
C VAL A 120 -26.26 -21.90 -5.55
N GLY A 121 -26.95 -20.92 -4.95
CA GLY A 121 -28.38 -20.95 -4.75
C GLY A 121 -29.15 -20.49 -6.00
N PRO A 122 -30.48 -20.34 -5.90
CA PRO A 122 -31.25 -19.67 -6.93
C PRO A 122 -30.80 -18.21 -7.04
N SER A 123 -30.03 -17.93 -8.08
CA SER A 123 -29.52 -16.61 -8.41
C SER A 123 -29.59 -16.42 -9.92
N ASN A 124 -29.36 -15.20 -10.40
CA ASN A 124 -29.21 -14.95 -11.83
C ASN A 124 -27.94 -15.61 -12.43
N PHE A 125 -27.11 -16.21 -11.59
CA PHE A 125 -25.84 -16.85 -11.96
C PHE A 125 -25.92 -18.36 -11.73
N THR A 126 -25.30 -19.12 -12.62
CA THR A 126 -25.37 -20.58 -12.59
C THR A 126 -24.16 -21.23 -11.90
N ASN A 127 -23.05 -20.51 -11.82
CA ASN A 127 -21.78 -20.94 -11.23
C ASN A 127 -20.97 -19.72 -10.73
N TYR A 128 -19.80 -19.94 -10.10
CA TYR A 128 -18.92 -18.85 -9.64
C TYR A 128 -18.16 -18.18 -10.78
N THR A 129 -17.93 -18.87 -11.89
CA THR A 129 -17.35 -18.30 -13.11
C THR A 129 -18.16 -17.10 -13.60
N ASP A 130 -19.48 -17.29 -13.79
CA ASP A 130 -20.42 -16.25 -14.22
C ASP A 130 -20.42 -15.08 -13.23
N LEU A 131 -20.38 -15.39 -11.93
CA LEU A 131 -20.41 -14.40 -10.86
C LEU A 131 -19.13 -13.54 -10.86
N ILE A 132 -17.96 -14.18 -10.96
CA ILE A 132 -16.67 -13.49 -11.07
C ILE A 132 -16.63 -12.66 -12.36
N ASP A 133 -17.08 -13.22 -13.48
CA ASP A 133 -17.06 -12.54 -14.77
C ASP A 133 -17.98 -11.31 -14.84
N TYR A 134 -19.06 -11.32 -14.05
CA TYR A 134 -19.98 -10.19 -13.91
C TYR A 134 -19.38 -9.04 -13.09
N PHE A 135 -18.71 -9.34 -11.97
CA PHE A 135 -18.20 -8.32 -11.04
C PHE A 135 -16.79 -7.83 -11.35
N LEU A 136 -15.94 -8.65 -11.97
CA LEU A 136 -14.56 -8.29 -12.32
C LEU A 136 -14.48 -7.64 -13.69
N GLY A 137 -13.67 -6.57 -13.82
CA GLY A 137 -13.31 -6.01 -15.12
C GLY A 137 -12.28 -6.88 -15.84
N GLU A 138 -12.06 -6.64 -17.14
CA GLU A 138 -11.10 -7.44 -17.92
C GLU A 138 -9.67 -7.42 -17.35
N SER A 139 -9.23 -6.29 -16.78
CA SER A 139 -7.92 -6.20 -16.12
C SER A 139 -7.83 -7.09 -14.87
N ASP A 140 -8.87 -7.08 -14.03
CA ASP A 140 -8.98 -7.92 -12.83
C ASP A 140 -8.97 -9.41 -13.20
N LYS A 141 -9.74 -9.79 -14.23
CA LYS A 141 -9.82 -11.18 -14.71
C LYS A 141 -8.46 -11.69 -15.19
N LEU A 142 -7.73 -10.88 -15.96
CA LEU A 142 -6.41 -11.28 -16.43
C LEU A 142 -5.43 -11.38 -15.26
N LYS A 143 -5.47 -10.43 -14.32
CA LYS A 143 -4.61 -10.45 -13.14
C LYS A 143 -4.89 -11.68 -12.27
N LEU A 144 -6.16 -12.03 -12.08
CA LEU A 144 -6.60 -13.25 -11.41
C LEU A 144 -6.01 -14.51 -12.09
N LYS A 145 -6.06 -14.59 -13.42
CA LYS A 145 -5.44 -15.69 -14.19
C LYS A 145 -3.91 -15.73 -14.01
N GLN A 146 -3.25 -14.58 -13.96
CA GLN A 146 -1.80 -14.48 -13.72
C GLN A 146 -1.37 -14.95 -12.31
N LEU A 147 -2.28 -14.98 -11.33
CA LEU A 147 -1.98 -15.54 -10.01
C LEU A 147 -1.65 -17.03 -10.10
N GLY A 148 -2.21 -17.75 -11.08
CA GLY A 148 -2.03 -19.19 -11.24
C GLY A 148 -2.36 -19.93 -9.94
N SER A 149 -1.43 -20.77 -9.49
CA SER A 149 -1.56 -21.58 -8.27
C SER A 149 -1.56 -20.80 -6.95
N ARG A 150 -1.42 -19.46 -6.99
CA ARG A 150 -1.66 -18.60 -5.82
C ARG A 150 -3.14 -18.36 -5.58
N PHE A 151 -3.99 -18.45 -6.59
CA PHE A 151 -5.43 -18.40 -6.40
C PHE A 151 -5.96 -19.82 -6.20
N VAL A 152 -6.77 -20.01 -5.16
CA VAL A 152 -7.32 -21.32 -4.79
C VAL A 152 -8.83 -21.19 -4.65
N PHE A 153 -9.57 -21.93 -5.49
CA PHE A 153 -11.01 -22.06 -5.41
C PHE A 153 -11.37 -23.08 -4.32
N SER A 154 -11.51 -22.61 -3.09
CA SER A 154 -11.74 -23.44 -1.91
C SER A 154 -13.23 -23.76 -1.72
N GLN A 155 -13.66 -24.84 -2.38
CA GLN A 155 -15.05 -25.28 -2.42
C GLN A 155 -15.46 -26.03 -1.15
N CYS A 156 -16.64 -25.68 -0.64
CA CYS A 156 -17.22 -26.30 0.55
C CYS A 156 -17.98 -27.60 0.26
N TYR A 157 -18.39 -27.79 -0.99
CA TYR A 157 -19.07 -28.99 -1.44
C TYR A 157 -18.26 -29.65 -2.57
N PRO A 158 -18.24 -30.99 -2.64
CA PRO A 158 -17.32 -31.72 -3.52
C PRO A 158 -17.63 -31.56 -5.02
N ASN A 159 -18.79 -31.01 -5.37
CA ASN A 159 -19.31 -30.93 -6.73
C ASN A 159 -19.43 -29.49 -7.29
N LEU A 160 -18.85 -28.48 -6.62
CA LEU A 160 -18.92 -27.09 -7.12
C LEU A 160 -18.07 -26.91 -8.37
N TRP A 161 -16.84 -27.40 -8.36
CA TRP A 161 -15.89 -27.30 -9.47
C TRP A 161 -16.39 -27.89 -10.81
N GLU A 162 -17.35 -28.83 -10.76
CA GLU A 162 -17.83 -29.56 -11.94
C GLU A 162 -18.50 -28.67 -12.99
N ILE A 163 -19.02 -27.51 -12.58
CA ILE A 163 -19.74 -26.56 -13.43
C ILE A 163 -18.96 -25.27 -13.69
N GLU A 164 -17.70 -25.21 -13.26
CA GLU A 164 -16.84 -24.05 -13.43
C GLU A 164 -15.98 -24.17 -14.68
N ASN A 165 -15.40 -23.04 -15.10
CA ASN A 165 -14.39 -23.04 -16.17
C ASN A 165 -13.10 -23.77 -15.74
N ASP A 166 -12.24 -24.05 -16.71
CA ASP A 166 -10.98 -24.77 -16.49
C ASP A 166 -10.07 -24.08 -15.46
N PHE A 167 -10.10 -22.75 -15.37
CA PHE A 167 -9.26 -22.02 -14.42
C PHE A 167 -9.66 -22.32 -12.97
N LEU A 168 -10.95 -22.18 -12.61
CA LEU A 168 -11.41 -22.47 -11.25
C LEU A 168 -11.34 -23.97 -10.94
N LYS A 169 -11.68 -24.82 -11.91
CA LYS A 169 -11.60 -26.27 -11.80
C LYS A 169 -10.19 -26.75 -11.47
N ASN A 170 -9.19 -26.29 -12.21
CA ASN A 170 -7.78 -26.68 -12.01
C ASN A 170 -7.18 -26.12 -10.70
N ASN A 171 -7.76 -25.05 -10.16
CA ASN A 171 -7.34 -24.44 -8.89
C ASN A 171 -8.27 -24.80 -7.73
N SER A 172 -9.12 -25.82 -7.88
CA SER A 172 -10.09 -26.19 -6.85
C SER A 172 -9.48 -27.04 -5.74
N VAL A 173 -9.86 -26.77 -4.50
CA VAL A 173 -9.53 -27.59 -3.33
C VAL A 173 -10.77 -27.82 -2.49
N TYR A 174 -10.99 -29.06 -2.09
CA TYR A 174 -12.12 -29.40 -1.22
C TYR A 174 -11.80 -29.07 0.24
N MET A 175 -12.52 -28.09 0.78
CA MET A 175 -12.39 -27.63 2.16
C MET A 175 -13.80 -27.51 2.74
N PRO A 176 -14.32 -28.57 3.36
CA PRO A 176 -15.70 -28.64 3.80
C PRO A 176 -16.04 -27.57 4.85
N LEU A 177 -17.35 -27.43 5.06
CA LEU A 177 -17.94 -26.67 6.14
C LEU A 177 -18.30 -27.62 7.28
N GLY A 178 -18.21 -27.13 8.50
CA GLY A 178 -18.83 -27.76 9.65
C GLY A 178 -19.87 -26.89 10.32
N LEU A 179 -20.37 -27.39 11.44
CA LEU A 179 -21.42 -26.76 12.23
C LEU A 179 -20.87 -26.30 13.58
N PRO A 180 -21.24 -25.10 14.06
CA PRO A 180 -20.85 -24.63 15.38
C PRO A 180 -21.23 -25.60 16.51
N SER A 181 -20.43 -25.62 17.58
CA SER A 181 -20.68 -26.47 18.75
C SER A 181 -22.05 -26.23 19.39
N GLU A 182 -22.53 -24.98 19.41
CA GLU A 182 -23.84 -24.58 19.94
C GLU A 182 -25.02 -25.31 19.25
N PHE A 183 -24.88 -25.77 18.01
CA PHE A 183 -25.95 -26.54 17.36
C PHE A 183 -26.12 -27.93 17.98
N TYR A 184 -25.07 -28.45 18.64
CA TYR A 184 -25.07 -29.75 19.29
C TYR A 184 -25.62 -29.71 20.73
N ASP A 185 -25.99 -28.54 21.26
CA ASP A 185 -26.58 -28.42 22.60
C ASP A 185 -27.92 -29.16 22.74
N ILE A 186 -28.62 -29.36 21.63
CA ILE A 186 -29.89 -30.11 21.55
C ILE A 186 -29.73 -31.52 21.01
N LYS A 187 -28.51 -32.02 20.88
CA LYS A 187 -28.23 -33.31 20.24
C LYS A 187 -29.05 -34.43 20.88
N ASP A 188 -29.77 -35.19 20.04
CA ASP A 188 -30.62 -36.32 20.43
C ASP A 188 -31.70 -36.01 21.49
N GLN A 189 -32.14 -34.75 21.61
CA GLN A 189 -33.20 -34.34 22.53
C GLN A 189 -34.61 -34.36 21.91
N TRP A 190 -34.75 -34.82 20.67
CA TRP A 190 -36.03 -34.93 19.98
C TRP A 190 -36.98 -35.93 20.66
N VAL A 191 -38.19 -35.45 20.96
CA VAL A 191 -39.30 -36.22 21.54
C VAL A 191 -40.41 -36.43 20.50
N GLY A 192 -40.64 -35.45 19.62
CA GLY A 192 -41.63 -35.58 18.54
C GLY A 192 -43.07 -35.71 19.04
N ASP A 193 -43.43 -35.03 20.13
CA ASP A 193 -44.78 -35.04 20.73
C ASP A 193 -45.73 -34.03 20.09
N LEU A 194 -45.21 -33.03 19.36
CA LEU A 194 -45.98 -32.09 18.58
C LEU A 194 -46.20 -32.64 17.16
N ASN A 195 -47.42 -33.09 16.86
CA ASN A 195 -47.85 -33.62 15.56
C ASN A 195 -47.95 -32.52 14.48
N LYS A 196 -46.82 -31.87 14.18
CA LYS A 196 -46.66 -30.84 13.16
C LYS A 196 -45.42 -31.11 12.31
N ILE A 197 -45.52 -30.80 11.02
CA ILE A 197 -44.36 -30.70 10.13
C ILE A 197 -43.64 -29.39 10.42
N MET A 198 -42.34 -29.44 10.63
CA MET A 198 -41.50 -28.26 10.65
C MET A 198 -41.03 -27.93 9.23
N PHE A 199 -41.25 -26.69 8.80
CA PHE A 199 -40.84 -26.20 7.49
C PHE A 199 -40.12 -24.86 7.63
N PHE A 200 -39.10 -24.63 6.80
CA PHE A 200 -38.40 -23.34 6.75
C PHE A 200 -38.66 -22.64 5.44
N CYS A 201 -39.10 -21.39 5.51
CA CYS A 201 -39.26 -20.52 4.34
C CYS A 201 -39.13 -19.06 4.75
N THR A 202 -38.03 -18.40 4.37
CA THR A 202 -37.75 -17.01 4.71
C THR A 202 -38.26 -16.07 3.61
N ARG A 203 -38.57 -14.82 3.98
CA ARG A 203 -38.85 -13.71 3.04
C ARG A 203 -39.99 -14.00 2.05
N ILE A 204 -41.08 -14.60 2.51
CA ILE A 204 -42.20 -15.08 1.68
C ILE A 204 -42.81 -13.98 0.81
N ASN A 205 -43.09 -12.81 1.39
CA ASN A 205 -43.67 -11.68 0.65
C ASN A 205 -42.63 -10.83 -0.09
N TYR A 206 -41.35 -10.96 0.27
CA TYR A 206 -40.26 -10.15 -0.27
C TYR A 206 -39.56 -10.80 -1.49
N ILE A 207 -39.43 -12.13 -1.53
CA ILE A 207 -38.77 -12.87 -2.63
C ILE A 207 -39.81 -13.70 -3.41
N PRO A 208 -40.00 -13.47 -4.72
CA PRO A 208 -40.98 -14.22 -5.53
C PRO A 208 -40.80 -15.74 -5.52
N GLU A 209 -39.57 -16.22 -5.45
CA GLU A 209 -39.27 -17.64 -5.38
C GLU A 209 -39.64 -18.27 -4.03
N SER A 210 -39.34 -17.59 -2.91
CA SER A 210 -39.82 -17.98 -1.58
C SER A 210 -41.34 -18.07 -1.55
N LYS A 211 -42.05 -17.13 -2.18
CA LYS A 211 -43.52 -17.16 -2.30
C LYS A 211 -44.01 -18.40 -3.04
N LYS A 212 -43.33 -18.80 -4.12
CA LYS A 212 -43.66 -20.03 -4.87
C LYS A 212 -43.44 -21.28 -4.01
N ILE A 213 -42.30 -21.36 -3.33
CA ILE A 213 -41.97 -22.47 -2.42
C ILE A 213 -43.03 -22.61 -1.32
N TYR A 214 -43.38 -21.51 -0.67
CA TYR A 214 -44.43 -21.44 0.35
C TYR A 214 -45.80 -21.93 -0.17
N ASN A 215 -46.24 -21.40 -1.33
CA ASN A 215 -47.52 -21.79 -1.92
C ASN A 215 -47.56 -23.28 -2.32
N SER A 216 -46.47 -23.79 -2.88
CA SER A 216 -46.33 -25.21 -3.22
C SER A 216 -46.41 -26.07 -1.96
N PHE A 217 -45.69 -25.73 -0.89
CA PHE A 217 -45.74 -26.45 0.38
C PHE A 217 -47.17 -26.52 0.95
N LYS A 218 -47.89 -25.38 1.01
CA LYS A 218 -49.27 -25.35 1.51
C LYS A 218 -50.22 -26.23 0.69
N LYS A 219 -50.06 -26.22 -0.63
CA LYS A 219 -50.84 -27.06 -1.53
C LYS A 219 -50.51 -28.54 -1.32
N ASP A 220 -49.23 -28.86 -1.29
CA ASP A 220 -48.72 -30.23 -1.26
C ASP A 220 -48.95 -30.90 0.09
N PHE A 221 -49.09 -30.14 1.18
CA PHE A 221 -49.30 -30.65 2.54
C PHE A 221 -50.62 -30.21 3.19
N LYS A 222 -51.66 -29.87 2.39
CA LYS A 222 -52.98 -29.36 2.82
C LYS A 222 -53.72 -30.13 3.94
N ASN A 223 -53.37 -31.39 4.19
CA ASN A 223 -54.01 -32.25 5.20
C ASN A 223 -53.13 -32.55 6.42
N PHE A 224 -51.96 -31.94 6.51
CA PHE A 224 -51.08 -32.03 7.66
C PHE A 224 -51.11 -30.72 8.44
N ASP A 225 -50.90 -30.79 9.75
CA ASP A 225 -50.57 -29.58 10.50
C ASP A 225 -49.07 -29.29 10.42
N TYR A 226 -48.71 -28.01 10.46
CA TYR A 226 -47.34 -27.55 10.24
C TYR A 226 -47.07 -26.20 10.88
N VAL A 227 -45.78 -25.91 11.05
CA VAL A 227 -45.27 -24.58 11.37
C VAL A 227 -44.21 -24.18 10.36
N ILE A 228 -44.15 -22.88 10.06
CA ILE A 228 -43.22 -22.31 9.09
C ILE A 228 -42.30 -21.33 9.83
N ALA A 229 -41.05 -21.73 10.01
CA ALA A 229 -40.02 -20.91 10.61
C ALA A 229 -39.24 -20.12 9.54
N GLY A 230 -38.66 -18.99 9.96
CA GLY A 230 -37.75 -18.20 9.14
C GLY A 230 -38.11 -16.72 9.14
N ASN A 231 -37.09 -15.87 9.15
CA ASN A 231 -37.24 -14.43 9.22
C ASN A 231 -38.09 -13.86 8.06
N GLN A 232 -39.04 -12.98 8.40
CA GLN A 232 -39.95 -12.30 7.47
C GLN A 232 -39.79 -10.78 7.62
N PRO A 233 -39.12 -10.11 6.66
CA PRO A 233 -39.05 -8.64 6.65
C PRO A 233 -40.41 -7.97 6.47
N GLU A 234 -41.32 -8.64 5.79
CA GLU A 234 -42.71 -8.22 5.60
C GLU A 234 -43.64 -9.24 6.26
N PRO A 235 -44.64 -8.81 7.06
CA PRO A 235 -45.60 -9.72 7.67
C PRO A 235 -46.29 -10.62 6.66
N VAL A 236 -46.56 -11.86 7.06
CA VAL A 236 -47.31 -12.85 6.28
C VAL A 236 -48.62 -13.12 7.00
N ASP A 237 -49.75 -12.97 6.30
CA ASP A 237 -51.09 -13.25 6.83
C ASP A 237 -51.36 -14.77 6.86
N ASP A 238 -50.65 -15.46 7.74
CA ASP A 238 -50.79 -16.89 8.03
C ASP A 238 -50.30 -17.16 9.46
N ASP A 239 -51.18 -17.63 10.34
CA ASP A 239 -50.90 -17.91 11.75
C ASP A 239 -49.91 -19.06 11.97
N LYS A 240 -49.65 -19.86 10.93
CA LYS A 240 -48.64 -20.92 10.95
C LYS A 240 -47.23 -20.41 10.65
N VAL A 241 -47.08 -19.16 10.21
CA VAL A 241 -45.77 -18.53 9.96
C VAL A 241 -45.27 -17.88 11.24
N LEU A 242 -44.26 -18.50 11.85
CA LEU A 242 -43.71 -18.09 13.14
C LEU A 242 -42.80 -16.86 13.02
N GLY A 243 -42.21 -16.63 11.85
CA GLY A 243 -41.27 -15.53 11.63
C GLY A 243 -39.87 -15.81 12.20
N PHE A 244 -39.23 -14.74 12.69
CA PHE A 244 -37.95 -14.82 13.40
C PHE A 244 -38.18 -15.41 14.80
N LEU A 245 -37.36 -16.38 15.17
CA LEU A 245 -37.37 -17.03 16.48
C LEU A 245 -35.99 -16.90 17.11
N GLU A 246 -35.96 -16.65 18.41
CA GLU A 246 -34.72 -16.73 19.17
C GLU A 246 -34.22 -18.19 19.25
N ARG A 247 -32.95 -18.39 19.55
CA ARG A 247 -32.29 -19.71 19.52
C ARG A 247 -33.02 -20.73 20.42
N GLU A 248 -33.39 -20.35 21.64
CA GLU A 248 -34.07 -21.22 22.60
C GLU A 248 -35.46 -21.62 22.10
N GLU A 249 -36.21 -20.69 21.52
CA GLU A 249 -37.55 -20.96 20.98
C GLU A 249 -37.48 -21.90 19.78
N LEU A 250 -36.53 -21.67 18.87
CA LEU A 250 -36.32 -22.52 17.70
C LEU A 250 -35.91 -23.95 18.12
N ASN A 251 -35.05 -24.07 19.13
CA ASN A 251 -34.63 -25.34 19.71
C ASN A 251 -35.82 -26.15 20.25
N GLU A 252 -36.82 -25.51 20.85
CA GLU A 252 -38.03 -26.22 21.31
C GLU A 252 -38.84 -26.78 20.15
N TYR A 253 -38.91 -26.10 19.01
CA TYR A 253 -39.54 -26.66 17.81
C TYR A 253 -38.76 -27.85 17.24
N TYR A 254 -37.42 -27.79 17.21
CA TYR A 254 -36.61 -28.94 16.79
C TYR A 254 -36.84 -30.16 17.68
N LYS A 255 -37.00 -29.98 19.02
CA LYS A 255 -37.26 -31.09 19.95
C LYS A 255 -38.66 -31.67 19.83
N LYS A 256 -39.67 -30.83 19.60
CA LYS A 256 -41.09 -31.22 19.73
C LYS A 256 -41.75 -31.59 18.40
N CYS A 257 -41.43 -30.90 17.30
CA CYS A 257 -42.06 -31.19 15.99
C CYS A 257 -41.82 -32.64 15.55
N LYS A 258 -42.80 -33.22 14.88
CA LYS A 258 -42.78 -34.65 14.54
C LYS A 258 -41.75 -35.00 13.47
N VAL A 259 -41.55 -34.10 12.52
CA VAL A 259 -40.71 -34.31 11.33
C VAL A 259 -40.43 -32.97 10.68
N MET A 260 -39.23 -32.81 10.11
CA MET A 260 -38.96 -31.71 9.18
C MET A 260 -39.16 -32.16 7.73
N TYR A 261 -39.76 -31.29 6.92
CA TYR A 261 -39.74 -31.42 5.48
C TYR A 261 -38.75 -30.44 4.86
N TYR A 262 -37.76 -30.95 4.11
CA TYR A 262 -36.77 -30.13 3.40
C TYR A 262 -36.98 -30.20 1.88
N HIS A 263 -37.39 -29.07 1.30
CA HIS A 263 -37.89 -28.99 -0.07
C HIS A 263 -36.80 -28.84 -1.15
N SER A 264 -35.57 -28.46 -0.77
CA SER A 264 -34.57 -28.04 -1.76
C SER A 264 -34.13 -29.20 -2.66
N THR A 265 -34.18 -28.96 -3.97
CA THR A 265 -33.64 -29.84 -5.01
C THR A 265 -32.40 -29.25 -5.66
N HIS A 266 -31.80 -28.20 -5.07
CA HIS A 266 -30.59 -27.58 -5.61
C HIS A 266 -29.36 -28.44 -5.27
N PRO A 267 -28.61 -28.92 -6.27
CA PRO A 267 -27.50 -29.87 -6.06
C PRO A 267 -26.26 -29.22 -5.43
N ARG A 268 -26.22 -27.89 -5.32
CA ARG A 268 -25.03 -27.12 -4.92
C ARG A 268 -25.34 -26.07 -3.85
N HIS A 269 -26.46 -26.22 -3.15
CA HIS A 269 -26.88 -25.31 -2.07
C HIS A 269 -27.56 -26.09 -0.95
N LEU A 270 -27.17 -25.80 0.29
CA LEU A 270 -27.72 -26.42 1.49
C LEU A 270 -27.92 -25.37 2.58
N HIS A 271 -29.10 -25.39 3.18
CA HIS A 271 -29.38 -24.61 4.38
C HIS A 271 -28.98 -25.42 5.62
N TYR A 272 -28.59 -24.74 6.72
CA TYR A 272 -28.22 -25.43 7.96
C TYR A 272 -29.40 -26.04 8.73
N HIS A 273 -30.61 -25.49 8.60
CA HIS A 273 -31.80 -25.95 9.32
C HIS A 273 -32.10 -27.47 9.23
N PRO A 274 -32.00 -28.15 8.06
CA PRO A 274 -32.11 -29.61 8.02
C PRO A 274 -31.02 -30.32 8.80
N LEU A 275 -29.80 -29.78 8.88
CA LEU A 275 -28.72 -30.37 9.67
C LEU A 275 -28.96 -30.17 11.18
N GLU A 276 -29.44 -29.01 11.61
CA GLU A 276 -29.85 -28.75 13.00
C GLU A 276 -30.99 -29.70 13.44
N ALA A 277 -31.98 -29.89 12.57
CA ALA A 277 -33.03 -30.89 12.75
C ALA A 277 -32.45 -32.30 12.92
N MET A 278 -31.54 -32.73 12.05
CA MET A 278 -30.87 -34.02 12.15
C MET A 278 -30.09 -34.15 13.46
N ILE A 279 -29.37 -33.11 13.89
CA ILE A 279 -28.61 -33.08 15.14
C ILE A 279 -29.53 -33.32 16.34
N SER A 280 -30.70 -32.66 16.36
CA SER A 280 -31.67 -32.83 17.46
C SER A 280 -32.20 -34.26 17.57
N GLY A 281 -32.04 -35.08 16.54
CA GLY A 281 -32.60 -36.42 16.42
C GLY A 281 -33.95 -36.45 15.68
N MET A 282 -34.46 -35.31 15.22
CA MET A 282 -35.70 -35.23 14.46
C MET A 282 -35.56 -35.93 13.09
N PRO A 283 -36.53 -36.75 12.68
CA PRO A 283 -36.58 -37.28 11.32
C PRO A 283 -36.71 -36.17 10.28
N VAL A 284 -35.89 -36.21 9.24
CA VAL A 284 -35.90 -35.27 8.12
C VAL A 284 -36.28 -35.99 6.84
N VAL A 285 -37.42 -35.59 6.27
CA VAL A 285 -37.89 -36.04 4.96
C VAL A 285 -37.50 -34.98 3.94
N TYR A 286 -36.72 -35.36 2.93
CA TYR A 286 -36.14 -34.41 1.98
C TYR A 286 -36.26 -34.89 0.53
N MET A 287 -36.20 -33.94 -0.41
CA MET A 287 -36.32 -34.23 -1.84
C MET A 287 -34.99 -34.68 -2.46
N ASP A 288 -35.06 -35.64 -3.37
CA ASP A 288 -33.92 -36.09 -4.19
C ASP A 288 -33.50 -35.00 -5.20
N GLY A 289 -32.26 -35.07 -5.67
CA GLY A 289 -31.62 -34.07 -6.55
C GLY A 289 -30.98 -32.88 -5.82
N GLY A 290 -31.31 -32.67 -4.54
CA GLY A 290 -30.65 -31.67 -3.69
C GLY A 290 -29.30 -32.11 -3.14
N LEU A 291 -28.53 -31.17 -2.59
CA LEU A 291 -27.19 -31.43 -2.06
C LEU A 291 -27.16 -32.51 -0.96
N LEU A 292 -28.22 -32.68 -0.16
CA LEU A 292 -28.29 -33.77 0.84
C LEU A 292 -28.22 -35.16 0.20
N SER A 293 -28.80 -35.38 -0.99
CA SER A 293 -28.70 -36.68 -1.65
C SER A 293 -27.31 -36.94 -2.24
N ILE A 294 -26.60 -35.87 -2.64
CA ILE A 294 -25.22 -35.94 -3.12
C ILE A 294 -24.26 -36.27 -1.97
N ILE A 295 -24.42 -35.63 -0.81
CA ILE A 295 -23.60 -35.89 0.38
C ILE A 295 -23.77 -37.33 0.90
N ALA A 296 -24.93 -37.96 0.67
CA ALA A 296 -25.18 -39.35 1.04
C ALA A 296 -24.38 -40.40 0.21
N LYS A 297 -23.48 -39.97 -0.70
CA LYS A 297 -22.52 -40.82 -1.45
C LYS A 297 -23.16 -42.02 -2.16
N GLY A 298 -24.32 -41.83 -2.78
CA GLY A 298 -24.95 -42.84 -3.63
C GLY A 298 -25.76 -43.92 -2.90
N LYS A 299 -25.84 -43.91 -1.56
CA LYS A 299 -26.84 -44.71 -0.84
C LYS A 299 -28.12 -43.89 -0.71
N ARG A 300 -29.23 -44.40 -1.25
CA ARG A 300 -30.53 -43.77 -1.08
C ARG A 300 -30.95 -43.89 0.38
N GLN A 301 -31.00 -42.76 1.08
CA GLN A 301 -31.43 -42.70 2.46
C GLN A 301 -32.94 -42.86 2.61
N SER A 302 -33.36 -43.35 3.77
CA SER A 302 -34.74 -43.62 4.13
C SER A 302 -35.61 -42.35 4.10
N GLY A 303 -35.03 -41.18 4.40
CA GLY A 303 -35.70 -39.87 4.34
C GLY A 303 -35.82 -39.27 2.93
N CYS A 304 -35.05 -39.78 1.95
CA CYS A 304 -34.97 -39.21 0.59
C CYS A 304 -36.18 -39.58 -0.29
N CYS A 305 -36.79 -38.58 -0.92
CA CYS A 305 -38.04 -38.73 -1.68
C CYS A 305 -37.89 -38.28 -3.14
N LYS A 306 -38.32 -39.11 -4.09
CA LYS A 306 -38.30 -38.77 -5.53
C LYS A 306 -39.49 -37.91 -5.96
N SER A 307 -40.54 -37.86 -5.13
CA SER A 307 -41.77 -37.13 -5.43
C SER A 307 -42.45 -36.65 -4.15
N ILE A 308 -43.31 -35.64 -4.29
CA ILE A 308 -44.17 -35.15 -3.22
C ILE A 308 -45.09 -36.25 -2.68
N ALA A 309 -45.59 -37.13 -3.56
CA ALA A 309 -46.42 -38.26 -3.14
C ALA A 309 -45.68 -39.20 -2.17
N GLU A 310 -44.41 -39.46 -2.44
CA GLU A 310 -43.56 -40.25 -1.55
C GLU A 310 -43.27 -39.51 -0.23
N ALA A 311 -42.96 -38.21 -0.27
CA ALA A 311 -42.72 -37.41 0.92
C ALA A 311 -43.95 -37.41 1.84
N ARG A 312 -45.15 -37.20 1.27
CA ARG A 312 -46.42 -37.28 2.00
C ARG A 312 -46.64 -38.65 2.63
N SER A 313 -46.36 -39.73 1.90
CA SER A 313 -46.51 -41.10 2.40
C SER A 313 -45.59 -41.37 3.59
N LYS A 314 -44.32 -40.95 3.54
CA LYS A 314 -43.37 -41.10 4.65
C LYS A 314 -43.76 -40.25 5.86
N ILE A 315 -44.15 -38.99 5.64
CA ILE A 315 -44.62 -38.11 6.71
C ILE A 315 -45.85 -38.68 7.40
N GLN A 316 -46.81 -39.22 6.64
CA GLN A 316 -47.99 -39.89 7.20
C GLN A 316 -47.59 -41.07 8.11
N ARG A 317 -46.69 -41.94 7.65
CA ARG A 317 -46.17 -43.07 8.45
C ARG A 317 -45.48 -42.61 9.73
N ILE A 318 -44.72 -41.51 9.67
CA ILE A 318 -44.07 -40.91 10.84
C ILE A 318 -45.11 -40.38 11.84
N PHE A 319 -46.17 -39.72 11.35
CA PHE A 319 -47.29 -39.25 12.18
C PHE A 319 -48.05 -40.42 12.84
N GLU A 320 -48.19 -41.54 12.13
CA GLU A 320 -48.80 -42.79 12.63
C GLU A 320 -47.90 -43.57 13.59
N GLY A 321 -46.66 -43.12 13.81
CA GLY A 321 -45.74 -43.71 14.79
C GLY A 321 -44.96 -44.92 14.26
N ASP A 322 -44.65 -44.98 12.96
CA ASP A 322 -43.79 -46.01 12.37
C ASP A 322 -42.34 -45.90 12.89
N ILE A 323 -42.09 -46.54 14.04
CA ILE A 323 -40.80 -46.51 14.74
C ILE A 323 -39.66 -47.05 13.86
N LYS A 324 -39.94 -48.05 13.03
CA LYS A 324 -38.91 -48.60 12.13
C LYS A 324 -38.47 -47.55 11.12
N LEU A 325 -39.41 -46.91 10.43
CA LEU A 325 -39.08 -45.85 9.47
C LEU A 325 -38.35 -44.68 10.15
N ILE A 326 -38.80 -44.28 11.35
CA ILE A 326 -38.17 -43.20 12.12
C ILE A 326 -36.71 -43.53 12.44
N ASN A 327 -36.44 -44.74 12.93
CA ASN A 327 -35.08 -45.17 13.25
C ASN A 327 -34.22 -45.31 11.99
N ASP A 328 -34.74 -45.90 10.92
CA ASP A 328 -34.04 -46.03 9.64
C ASP A 328 -33.64 -44.63 9.08
N ILE A 329 -34.52 -43.63 9.22
CA ILE A 329 -34.22 -42.23 8.84
C ILE A 329 -33.11 -41.66 9.73
N ARG A 330 -33.21 -41.80 11.06
CA ARG A 330 -32.24 -41.25 12.01
C ARG A 330 -30.85 -41.86 11.83
N GLU A 331 -30.77 -43.17 11.62
CA GLU A 331 -29.51 -43.88 11.35
C GLU A 331 -28.86 -43.38 10.06
N ASP A 332 -29.63 -43.21 8.98
CA ASP A 332 -29.08 -42.67 7.73
C ASP A 332 -28.56 -41.22 7.88
N GLN A 333 -29.19 -40.41 8.74
CA GLN A 333 -28.79 -39.01 8.97
C GLN A 333 -27.41 -38.86 9.61
N GLU A 334 -26.95 -39.83 10.41
CA GLU A 334 -25.62 -39.79 11.03
C GLU A 334 -24.50 -39.70 9.99
N GLN A 335 -24.67 -40.36 8.85
CA GLN A 335 -23.71 -40.31 7.75
C GLN A 335 -23.60 -38.91 7.12
N ILE A 336 -24.72 -38.19 7.01
CA ILE A 336 -24.72 -36.80 6.55
C ILE A 336 -24.00 -35.94 7.59
N LEU A 337 -24.41 -36.03 8.85
CA LEU A 337 -23.87 -35.22 9.95
C LEU A 337 -22.37 -35.41 10.13
N HIS A 338 -21.86 -36.63 9.94
CA HIS A 338 -20.43 -36.91 9.99
C HIS A 338 -19.64 -36.00 9.01
N SER A 339 -20.18 -35.71 7.82
CA SER A 339 -19.54 -34.84 6.82
C SER A 339 -19.44 -33.37 7.26
N PHE A 340 -20.18 -32.97 8.31
CA PHE A 340 -20.15 -31.64 8.91
C PHE A 340 -19.51 -31.62 10.30
N SER A 341 -19.06 -32.78 10.80
CA SER A 341 -18.43 -32.90 12.11
C SER A 341 -17.06 -32.20 12.12
N TYR A 342 -16.66 -31.74 13.30
CA TYR A 342 -15.34 -31.14 13.50
C TYR A 342 -14.21 -32.08 13.09
N GLU A 343 -14.32 -33.36 13.47
CA GLU A 343 -13.30 -34.38 13.25
C GLU A 343 -13.08 -34.66 11.76
N TYR A 344 -14.17 -34.83 11.00
CA TYR A 344 -14.11 -34.98 9.55
C TYR A 344 -13.51 -33.74 8.87
N ASN A 345 -13.97 -32.56 9.24
CA ASN A 345 -13.48 -31.30 8.66
C ASN A 345 -12.00 -31.08 8.96
N LEU A 346 -11.56 -31.31 10.20
CA LEU A 346 -10.16 -31.20 10.60
C LEU A 346 -9.29 -32.14 9.76
N GLN A 347 -9.73 -33.38 9.53
CA GLN A 347 -9.02 -34.32 8.70
C GLN A 347 -8.96 -33.85 7.23
N GLN A 348 -10.07 -33.39 6.66
CA GLN A 348 -10.09 -32.87 5.29
C GLN A 348 -9.21 -31.63 5.11
N TRP A 349 -9.16 -30.72 6.10
CA TRP A 349 -8.26 -29.57 6.06
C TRP A 349 -6.79 -30.00 6.21
N LYS A 350 -6.49 -31.02 7.02
CA LYS A 350 -5.14 -31.58 7.10
C LYS A 350 -4.69 -32.22 5.79
N GLU A 351 -5.58 -32.90 5.09
CA GLU A 351 -5.28 -33.58 3.82
C GLU A 351 -5.19 -32.62 2.64
N ASN A 352 -6.09 -31.63 2.57
CA ASN A 352 -6.25 -30.80 1.37
C ASN A 352 -5.64 -29.40 1.52
N PHE A 353 -5.71 -28.79 2.70
CA PHE A 353 -5.23 -27.43 2.93
C PHE A 353 -3.76 -27.41 3.38
N LEU A 354 -3.37 -28.21 4.38
CA LEU A 354 -2.01 -28.15 4.94
C LEU A 354 -0.90 -28.38 3.89
N PRO A 355 -0.98 -29.37 2.97
CA PRO A 355 0.10 -29.57 1.99
C PRO A 355 0.34 -28.34 1.13
N MET A 356 -0.72 -27.57 0.81
CA MET A 356 -0.63 -26.36 -0.01
C MET A 356 0.09 -25.20 0.69
N VAL A 357 0.20 -25.24 2.02
CA VAL A 357 0.71 -24.14 2.85
C VAL A 357 1.91 -24.54 3.71
N VAL A 358 2.23 -25.83 3.82
CA VAL A 358 3.37 -26.37 4.58
C VAL A 358 4.52 -26.81 3.68
N GLU A 359 4.25 -27.42 2.51
CA GLU A 359 5.31 -27.85 1.56
C GLU A 359 5.70 -26.74 0.56
N GLY A 360 5.08 -25.56 0.69
CA GLY A 360 5.27 -24.40 -0.17
C GLY A 360 6.07 -23.26 0.44
N SER A 361 6.66 -23.42 1.63
CA SER A 361 7.71 -22.50 2.10
C SER A 361 9.01 -22.82 1.37
N THR A 362 8.98 -22.84 0.02
CA THR A 362 10.20 -22.49 -0.69
C THR A 362 10.61 -21.16 -0.11
N ASN A 363 11.89 -21.04 0.21
CA ASN A 363 12.52 -19.75 0.36
C ASN A 363 12.20 -18.97 -0.92
N GLY A 364 11.07 -18.26 -0.94
CA GLY A 364 10.91 -17.11 -1.78
C GLY A 364 11.99 -16.20 -1.26
N VAL A 365 13.18 -16.30 -1.88
CA VAL A 365 14.16 -15.23 -1.84
C VAL A 365 13.32 -14.00 -2.05
N LYS A 366 13.11 -13.20 -0.98
CA LYS A 366 12.28 -11.99 -1.06
C LYS A 366 12.77 -11.29 -2.31
N LYS A 367 11.89 -11.21 -3.33
CA LYS A 367 12.29 -10.71 -4.64
C LYS A 367 12.95 -9.37 -4.39
N GLY A 368 14.20 -9.25 -4.84
CA GLY A 368 14.95 -8.02 -4.64
C GLY A 368 14.18 -6.86 -5.24
N MET A 369 13.90 -5.83 -4.44
CA MET A 369 13.32 -4.59 -4.95
C MET A 369 14.37 -3.73 -5.63
N SER A 370 13.99 -3.10 -6.73
CA SER A 370 14.84 -2.16 -7.46
C SER A 370 14.25 -0.76 -7.45
N ILE A 371 15.07 0.24 -7.12
CA ILE A 371 14.68 1.66 -7.11
C ILE A 371 15.48 2.38 -8.19
N ALA A 372 14.78 3.00 -9.14
CA ALA A 372 15.40 3.91 -10.09
C ALA A 372 15.41 5.33 -9.51
N VAL A 373 16.61 5.88 -9.29
CA VAL A 373 16.79 7.24 -8.79
C VAL A 373 17.17 8.12 -9.97
N PHE A 374 16.45 9.23 -10.16
CA PHE A 374 16.63 10.15 -11.27
C PHE A 374 17.11 11.48 -10.76
N ASN A 375 18.19 12.00 -11.33
CA ASN A 375 18.49 13.41 -11.20
C ASN A 375 17.72 14.18 -12.27
N ALA A 376 16.75 15.00 -11.87
CA ALA A 376 15.89 15.72 -12.79
C ALA A 376 16.60 16.85 -13.56
N ASP A 377 17.87 17.10 -13.26
CA ASP A 377 18.67 18.16 -13.84
C ASP A 377 20.13 17.75 -14.04
N THR A 378 20.89 18.57 -14.76
CA THR A 378 22.34 18.47 -14.79
C THR A 378 22.92 18.82 -13.42
N ILE A 379 23.76 17.92 -12.91
CA ILE A 379 24.51 18.12 -11.68
C ILE A 379 25.64 19.10 -11.95
N SER A 380 25.64 20.21 -11.22
CA SER A 380 26.79 21.11 -11.18
C SER A 380 28.07 20.33 -10.83
N HIS A 381 29.14 20.56 -11.58
CA HIS A 381 30.39 19.79 -11.45
C HIS A 381 30.92 19.76 -10.00
N PHE A 382 30.73 20.83 -9.24
CA PHE A 382 31.24 20.97 -7.87
C PHE A 382 30.39 20.30 -6.77
N HIS A 383 29.14 19.90 -7.06
CA HIS A 383 28.29 19.12 -6.16
C HIS A 383 28.15 17.64 -6.54
N LYS A 384 28.78 17.22 -7.65
CA LYS A 384 28.74 15.83 -8.12
C LYS A 384 29.12 14.81 -7.04
N ASN A 385 30.19 15.07 -6.29
CA ASN A 385 30.65 14.19 -5.24
C ASN A 385 29.64 14.06 -4.08
N ASP A 386 28.85 15.11 -3.82
CA ASP A 386 27.83 15.11 -2.78
C ASP A 386 26.68 14.15 -3.15
N TYR A 387 26.23 14.17 -4.40
CA TYR A 387 25.23 13.23 -4.93
C TYR A 387 25.75 11.79 -4.99
N ILE A 388 27.01 11.58 -5.38
CA ILE A 388 27.65 10.25 -5.34
C ILE A 388 27.64 9.70 -3.91
N TYR A 389 28.00 10.52 -2.93
CA TYR A 389 27.99 10.13 -1.52
C TYR A 389 26.56 9.77 -1.04
N LEU A 390 25.57 10.62 -1.36
CA LEU A 390 24.16 10.37 -1.08
C LEU A 390 23.69 9.03 -1.67
N MET A 391 24.01 8.74 -2.94
CA MET A 391 23.62 7.50 -3.60
C MET A 391 24.27 6.26 -2.98
N ASN A 392 25.55 6.32 -2.64
CA ASN A 392 26.22 5.22 -1.92
C ASN A 392 25.57 4.95 -0.57
N ALA A 393 25.29 5.99 0.20
CA ALA A 393 24.66 5.86 1.52
C ALA A 393 23.25 5.26 1.40
N LEU A 394 22.43 5.75 0.47
CA LEU A 394 21.10 5.19 0.20
C LEU A 394 21.16 3.74 -0.24
N SER A 395 22.07 3.39 -1.15
CA SER A 395 22.28 2.02 -1.64
C SER A 395 22.72 1.07 -0.52
N ASN A 396 23.66 1.50 0.32
CA ASN A 396 24.14 0.72 1.45
C ASN A 396 23.04 0.49 2.49
N GLY A 397 22.27 1.53 2.82
CA GLY A 397 21.10 1.42 3.69
C GLY A 397 20.06 0.44 3.13
N LEU A 398 19.83 0.48 1.81
CA LEU A 398 18.86 -0.38 1.14
C LEU A 398 19.29 -1.85 1.16
N LYS A 399 20.57 -2.13 0.85
CA LYS A 399 21.16 -3.47 0.85
C LYS A 399 21.21 -4.09 2.25
N LYS A 400 21.25 -3.27 3.32
CA LYS A 400 21.12 -3.77 4.71
C LYS A 400 19.74 -4.35 5.00
N VAL A 401 18.67 -3.82 4.39
CA VAL A 401 17.31 -4.36 4.54
C VAL A 401 17.20 -5.73 3.88
N ASN A 402 17.73 -5.84 2.66
CA ASN A 402 17.83 -7.09 1.92
C ASN A 402 18.94 -6.95 0.88
N ILE A 403 19.91 -7.87 0.90
CA ILE A 403 21.07 -7.84 0.02
C ILE A 403 20.71 -7.92 -1.46
N SER A 404 19.53 -8.46 -1.79
CA SER A 404 19.01 -8.53 -3.16
C SER A 404 18.40 -7.21 -3.66
N HIS A 405 18.21 -6.21 -2.79
CA HIS A 405 17.72 -4.90 -3.23
C HIS A 405 18.79 -4.13 -4.00
N SER A 406 18.37 -3.28 -4.94
CA SER A 406 19.27 -2.51 -5.79
C SER A 406 18.79 -1.08 -6.05
N ILE A 407 19.76 -0.19 -6.30
CA ILE A 407 19.53 1.15 -6.82
C ILE A 407 20.15 1.25 -8.21
N ASN A 408 19.40 1.80 -9.15
CA ASN A 408 19.89 2.27 -10.44
C ASN A 408 19.88 3.80 -10.41
N TYR A 409 21.03 4.44 -10.53
CA TYR A 409 21.18 5.88 -10.57
C TYR A 409 21.15 6.38 -12.02
N ASN A 410 20.30 7.35 -12.32
CA ASN A 410 20.04 7.79 -13.69
C ASN A 410 20.30 9.30 -13.83
N VAL A 411 21.11 9.66 -14.83
CA VAL A 411 21.53 11.02 -15.14
C VAL A 411 21.08 11.43 -16.54
N ILE A 412 20.96 12.74 -16.80
CA ILE A 412 20.56 13.25 -18.11
C ILE A 412 21.52 12.78 -19.20
N ALA A 413 20.98 12.35 -20.34
CA ALA A 413 21.76 11.76 -21.42
C ALA A 413 22.75 12.72 -22.10
N ASN A 414 23.89 12.19 -22.51
CA ASN A 414 24.98 12.87 -23.21
C ASN A 414 25.64 14.02 -22.42
N GLN A 415 25.56 13.99 -21.08
CA GLN A 415 26.12 15.04 -20.22
C GLN A 415 27.39 14.62 -19.47
N TYR A 416 27.65 13.31 -19.34
CA TYR A 416 28.69 12.79 -18.46
C TYR A 416 29.44 11.61 -19.08
N ASP A 417 30.72 11.47 -18.73
CA ASP A 417 31.46 10.22 -18.93
C ASP A 417 31.16 9.27 -17.77
N LEU A 418 30.20 8.36 -17.97
CA LEU A 418 29.68 7.51 -16.89
C LEU A 418 30.75 6.64 -16.23
N GLU A 419 31.67 6.07 -17.03
CA GLU A 419 32.67 5.12 -16.53
C GLU A 419 33.70 5.80 -15.65
N ASN A 420 34.12 7.02 -16.01
CA ASN A 420 35.13 7.76 -15.26
C ASN A 420 34.53 8.60 -14.14
N GLU A 421 33.42 9.29 -14.38
CA GLU A 421 32.86 10.25 -13.42
C GLU A 421 32.08 9.59 -12.28
N TYR A 422 31.49 8.41 -12.53
CA TYR A 422 30.71 7.67 -11.54
C TYR A 422 31.31 6.31 -11.18
N LYS A 423 32.59 6.11 -11.48
CA LYS A 423 33.36 4.89 -11.16
C LYS A 423 33.10 4.36 -9.76
N ASN A 424 33.08 5.26 -8.77
CA ASN A 424 32.87 4.90 -7.37
C ASN A 424 31.47 4.27 -7.11
N LEU A 425 30.41 4.74 -7.78
CA LEU A 425 29.09 4.13 -7.67
C LEU A 425 29.07 2.73 -8.30
N ILE A 426 29.68 2.61 -9.48
CA ILE A 426 29.75 1.35 -10.23
C ILE A 426 30.52 0.29 -9.43
N GLU A 427 31.66 0.65 -8.85
CA GLU A 427 32.46 -0.23 -7.98
C GLU A 427 31.70 -0.67 -6.72
N ASN A 428 30.80 0.18 -6.19
CA ASN A 428 29.91 -0.15 -5.07
C ASN A 428 28.63 -0.91 -5.50
N GLY A 429 28.55 -1.33 -6.76
CA GLY A 429 27.43 -2.11 -7.29
C GLY A 429 26.13 -1.31 -7.38
N VAL A 430 26.22 -0.02 -7.71
CA VAL A 430 25.10 0.83 -8.13
C VAL A 430 25.22 1.00 -9.64
N ALA A 431 24.20 0.58 -10.38
CA ALA A 431 24.20 0.78 -11.84
C ALA A 431 23.97 2.26 -12.14
N VAL A 432 24.69 2.79 -13.14
CA VAL A 432 24.53 4.17 -13.61
C VAL A 432 24.08 4.14 -15.06
N ARG A 433 23.00 4.85 -15.39
CA ARG A 433 22.44 4.92 -16.75
C ARG A 433 22.10 6.34 -17.15
N GLU A 434 21.98 6.55 -18.45
CA GLU A 434 21.48 7.79 -19.02
C GLU A 434 19.96 7.71 -19.26
N TYR A 435 19.27 8.84 -19.16
CA TYR A 435 17.86 8.94 -19.49
C TYR A 435 17.50 10.31 -20.04
N ASN A 436 16.32 10.38 -20.66
CA ASN A 436 15.65 11.63 -21.01
C ASN A 436 14.24 11.64 -20.43
N PHE A 437 13.73 12.83 -20.13
CA PHE A 437 12.31 13.00 -19.87
C PHE A 437 11.53 13.00 -21.18
N VAL A 438 10.46 12.20 -21.23
CA VAL A 438 9.53 12.16 -22.35
C VAL A 438 8.17 12.64 -21.88
N SER A 439 7.59 13.58 -22.64
CA SER A 439 6.23 14.04 -22.46
C SER A 439 5.29 13.20 -23.32
N SER A 440 4.15 12.79 -22.76
CA SER A 440 3.16 12.01 -23.48
C SER A 440 1.74 12.40 -23.09
N SER A 441 0.79 12.16 -23.99
CA SER A 441 -0.60 12.56 -23.81
C SER A 441 -1.28 11.69 -22.75
N LYS A 442 -2.32 12.22 -22.11
CA LYS A 442 -3.20 11.45 -21.22
C LYS A 442 -3.70 10.16 -21.87
N LYS A 443 -4.01 10.20 -23.17
CA LYS A 443 -4.51 9.04 -23.90
C LYS A 443 -3.47 7.92 -24.01
N ASP A 444 -2.23 8.27 -24.31
CA ASP A 444 -1.15 7.29 -24.47
C ASP A 444 -0.73 6.70 -23.12
N ILE A 445 -0.71 7.53 -22.07
CA ILE A 445 -0.51 7.04 -20.70
C ILE A 445 -1.67 6.15 -20.26
N ALA A 446 -2.92 6.50 -20.57
CA ALA A 446 -4.08 5.63 -20.30
C ALA A 446 -3.89 4.26 -20.95
N GLY A 447 -3.59 4.26 -22.25
CA GLY A 447 -3.35 3.02 -23.00
C GLY A 447 -2.19 2.20 -22.43
N SER A 448 -1.11 2.86 -21.99
CA SER A 448 0.02 2.20 -21.34
C SER A 448 -0.38 1.57 -20.00
N LEU A 449 -1.15 2.28 -19.18
CA LEU A 449 -1.67 1.76 -17.91
C LEU A 449 -2.63 0.59 -18.13
N GLU A 450 -3.50 0.65 -19.15
CA GLU A 450 -4.39 -0.43 -19.53
C GLU A 450 -3.61 -1.69 -19.95
N LEU A 451 -2.53 -1.53 -20.73
CA LEU A 451 -1.62 -2.63 -21.08
C LEU A 451 -0.87 -3.20 -19.87
N MET A 452 -0.67 -2.38 -18.83
CA MET A 452 -0.16 -2.79 -17.52
C MET A 452 -1.25 -3.29 -16.56
N PHE A 453 -2.51 -3.32 -17.01
CA PHE A 453 -3.70 -3.69 -16.24
C PHE A 453 -3.95 -2.81 -15.00
N LYS A 454 -3.48 -1.56 -15.03
CA LYS A 454 -3.69 -0.54 -14.01
C LYS A 454 -4.79 0.43 -14.42
N GLN A 455 -5.54 0.91 -13.43
CA GLN A 455 -6.46 2.03 -13.59
C GLN A 455 -6.08 3.12 -12.60
N GLU A 456 -5.65 4.28 -13.11
CA GLU A 456 -5.27 5.43 -12.30
C GLU A 456 -6.09 6.65 -12.72
N LEU A 457 -6.45 7.48 -11.74
CA LEU A 457 -7.16 8.74 -12.00
C LEU A 457 -6.19 9.76 -12.61
N MET A 458 -6.48 10.17 -13.84
CA MET A 458 -5.66 11.13 -14.57
C MET A 458 -6.38 12.46 -14.79
N TRP A 459 -5.78 13.52 -14.25
CA TRP A 459 -6.35 14.88 -14.21
C TRP A 459 -5.79 15.82 -15.28
N TYR A 460 -4.57 15.58 -15.75
CA TYR A 460 -3.85 16.45 -16.67
C TYR A 460 -3.86 15.91 -18.10
N GLY A 461 -3.68 16.81 -19.08
CA GLY A 461 -3.66 16.47 -20.51
C GLY A 461 -2.35 15.83 -20.99
N GLU A 462 -1.25 16.12 -20.29
CA GLU A 462 0.08 15.57 -20.56
C GLU A 462 0.76 15.16 -19.27
N TYR A 463 1.65 14.17 -19.37
CA TYR A 463 2.47 13.68 -18.27
C TYR A 463 3.91 13.47 -18.72
N LEU A 464 4.81 13.52 -17.75
CA LEU A 464 6.24 13.27 -17.90
C LEU A 464 6.61 11.90 -17.35
N PHE A 465 7.51 11.18 -18.02
CA PHE A 465 8.12 9.97 -17.46
C PHE A 465 9.57 9.81 -17.96
N PRO A 466 10.43 9.13 -17.20
CA PRO A 466 11.80 8.85 -17.62
C PRO A 466 11.83 7.77 -18.71
N SER A 467 12.64 7.97 -19.74
CA SER A 467 12.84 7.04 -20.86
C SER A 467 14.32 6.83 -21.10
N ASP A 468 14.73 5.56 -21.14
CA ASP A 468 16.02 5.11 -21.68
C ASP A 468 15.87 4.56 -23.11
N HIS A 469 14.64 4.61 -23.67
CA HIS A 469 14.27 4.01 -24.96
C HIS A 469 14.46 2.48 -25.03
N ALA A 470 14.68 1.82 -23.90
CA ALA A 470 14.82 0.37 -23.78
C ALA A 470 13.67 -0.22 -22.97
N GLN A 471 13.73 -0.13 -21.63
CA GLN A 471 12.66 -0.62 -20.75
C GLN A 471 11.90 0.52 -20.07
N ASN A 472 12.33 1.77 -20.26
CA ASN A 472 11.73 2.97 -19.65
C ASN A 472 11.51 2.81 -18.14
N TYR A 473 12.45 2.12 -17.49
CA TYR A 473 12.49 1.91 -16.05
C TYR A 473 11.25 1.19 -15.47
N VAL A 474 10.48 0.47 -16.30
CA VAL A 474 9.34 -0.34 -15.84
C VAL A 474 9.78 -1.60 -15.11
N GLU A 475 11.05 -1.99 -15.20
CA GLU A 475 11.65 -3.07 -14.42
C GLU A 475 11.87 -2.70 -12.95
N SER A 476 11.92 -1.40 -12.62
CA SER A 476 12.09 -0.92 -11.25
C SER A 476 10.75 -0.93 -10.49
N ASP A 477 10.77 -1.19 -9.19
CA ASP A 477 9.58 -1.21 -8.34
C ASP A 477 9.13 0.21 -7.96
N TYR A 478 10.10 1.11 -7.76
CA TYR A 478 9.88 2.52 -7.43
C TYR A 478 10.74 3.46 -8.25
N TRP A 479 10.25 4.68 -8.45
CA TRP A 479 11.03 5.82 -8.92
C TRP A 479 11.31 6.79 -7.77
N LEU A 480 12.48 7.41 -7.75
CA LEU A 480 12.81 8.49 -6.81
C LEU A 480 13.42 9.65 -7.59
N PHE A 481 12.79 10.82 -7.52
CA PHE A 481 13.28 12.02 -8.21
C PHE A 481 14.03 12.94 -7.25
N LEU A 482 15.26 13.29 -7.60
CA LEU A 482 16.06 14.36 -7.01
C LEU A 482 15.86 15.64 -7.82
N ASN A 483 16.04 16.81 -7.21
CA ASN A 483 15.84 18.11 -7.86
C ASN A 483 14.45 18.24 -8.50
N GLU A 484 13.45 17.85 -7.73
CA GLU A 484 12.04 17.81 -8.09
C GLU A 484 11.48 19.17 -8.55
N ASP A 485 12.12 20.27 -8.15
CA ASP A 485 11.77 21.62 -8.55
C ASP A 485 12.01 21.90 -10.04
N LYS A 486 12.77 21.05 -10.73
CA LYS A 486 12.97 21.08 -12.18
C LYS A 486 11.95 20.25 -12.96
N ILE A 487 11.09 19.51 -12.27
CA ILE A 487 10.00 18.74 -12.91
C ILE A 487 8.79 19.64 -13.08
N ASP A 488 8.66 20.22 -14.27
CA ASP A 488 7.66 21.24 -14.61
C ASP A 488 6.30 20.67 -15.05
N LYS A 489 6.19 19.34 -15.21
CA LYS A 489 4.98 18.62 -15.62
C LYS A 489 4.59 17.52 -14.61
N PRO A 490 3.32 17.10 -14.59
CA PRO A 490 2.86 15.98 -13.77
C PRO A 490 3.58 14.67 -14.14
N ILE A 491 4.14 13.96 -13.17
CA ILE A 491 4.77 12.65 -13.37
C ILE A 491 3.68 11.62 -13.70
N ALA A 492 3.91 10.80 -14.73
CA ALA A 492 2.97 9.78 -15.15
C ALA A 492 2.84 8.70 -14.07
N PRO A 493 1.61 8.27 -13.70
CA PRO A 493 1.39 7.28 -12.64
C PRO A 493 1.67 5.83 -13.10
N ILE A 494 2.71 5.63 -13.91
CA ILE A 494 3.15 4.32 -14.41
C ILE A 494 3.76 3.49 -13.27
N LYS A 495 4.53 4.14 -12.40
CA LYS A 495 5.16 3.56 -11.23
C LYS A 495 4.89 4.41 -9.99
N PRO A 496 4.77 3.78 -8.80
CA PRO A 496 4.86 4.51 -7.55
C PRO A 496 6.20 5.28 -7.51
N PHE A 497 6.14 6.55 -7.15
CA PHE A 497 7.33 7.40 -7.12
C PHE A 497 7.46 8.16 -5.80
N GLY A 498 8.68 8.52 -5.44
CA GLY A 498 8.99 9.43 -4.36
C GLY A 498 9.76 10.65 -4.83
N LEU A 499 9.80 11.68 -3.97
CA LEU A 499 10.50 12.94 -4.22
C LEU A 499 11.50 13.21 -3.09
N TYR A 500 12.72 13.62 -3.45
CA TYR A 500 13.69 14.17 -2.50
C TYR A 500 13.60 15.70 -2.52
N VAL A 501 13.25 16.29 -1.37
CA VAL A 501 12.95 17.72 -1.24
C VAL A 501 13.93 18.35 -0.26
N GLU A 502 14.81 19.20 -0.77
CA GLU A 502 15.76 19.93 0.08
C GLU A 502 15.08 21.03 0.88
N SER A 503 14.24 21.82 0.20
CA SER A 503 13.48 22.91 0.81
C SER A 503 12.35 23.38 -0.10
N LEU A 504 11.37 24.08 0.49
CA LEU A 504 10.39 24.89 -0.25
C LEU A 504 10.76 26.38 -0.16
N GLY A 505 12.06 26.72 -0.13
CA GLY A 505 12.54 28.09 0.06
C GLY A 505 12.22 29.02 -1.12
N ASP A 506 12.06 28.46 -2.31
CA ASP A 506 11.69 29.20 -3.51
C ASP A 506 10.29 29.85 -3.40
N ARG A 507 9.40 29.32 -2.55
CA ARG A 507 8.06 29.89 -2.31
C ARG A 507 8.06 31.33 -1.80
N TYR A 508 9.18 31.80 -1.24
CA TYR A 508 9.35 33.19 -0.78
C TYR A 508 9.64 34.16 -1.92
N HIS A 509 9.85 33.64 -3.12
CA HIS A 509 10.27 34.39 -4.30
C HIS A 509 9.36 34.16 -5.50
N GLN A 510 8.71 33.00 -5.58
CA GLN A 510 7.81 32.61 -6.65
C GLN A 510 6.70 31.70 -6.11
N GLU A 511 5.55 31.67 -6.78
CA GLU A 511 4.49 30.72 -6.44
C GLU A 511 4.87 29.28 -6.84
N ILE A 512 4.52 28.30 -6.01
CA ILE A 512 4.72 26.88 -6.34
C ILE A 512 3.69 26.51 -7.41
N SER A 513 4.17 26.01 -8.56
CA SER A 513 3.29 25.67 -9.69
C SER A 513 2.30 24.56 -9.36
N ALA A 514 1.13 24.58 -10.02
CA ALA A 514 0.11 23.54 -9.86
C ALA A 514 0.64 22.13 -10.21
N ASN A 515 1.53 22.02 -11.20
CA ASN A 515 2.16 20.77 -11.59
C ASN A 515 3.06 20.22 -10.47
N ARG A 516 3.86 21.07 -9.83
CA ARG A 516 4.72 20.67 -8.71
C ARG A 516 3.88 20.27 -7.49
N ILE A 517 2.81 20.99 -7.18
CA ILE A 517 1.84 20.62 -6.13
C ILE A 517 1.22 19.24 -6.42
N SER A 518 0.84 18.99 -7.69
CA SER A 518 0.32 17.69 -8.13
C SER A 518 1.33 16.56 -7.87
N ASN A 519 2.59 16.77 -8.24
CA ASN A 519 3.65 15.79 -8.00
C ASN A 519 3.83 15.49 -6.51
N PHE A 520 3.80 16.51 -5.64
CA PHE A 520 3.84 16.29 -4.18
C PHE A 520 2.66 15.47 -3.66
N LYS A 521 1.45 15.73 -4.14
CA LYS A 521 0.25 15.03 -3.67
C LYS A 521 0.15 13.58 -4.18
N ASN A 522 0.72 13.31 -5.35
CA ASN A 522 0.71 11.98 -5.96
C ASN A 522 1.94 11.13 -5.60
N ALA A 523 2.95 11.71 -4.96
CA ALA A 523 4.12 10.97 -4.50
C ALA A 523 3.71 9.94 -3.43
N SER A 524 4.21 8.71 -3.57
CA SER A 524 4.03 7.62 -2.62
C SER A 524 4.77 7.87 -1.30
N PHE A 525 5.89 8.59 -1.37
CA PHE A 525 6.67 9.03 -0.22
C PHE A 525 7.51 10.26 -0.59
N ILE A 526 7.87 11.06 0.41
CA ILE A 526 8.73 12.24 0.28
C ILE A 526 9.89 12.10 1.26
N ILE A 527 11.09 12.38 0.79
CA ILE A 527 12.32 12.38 1.58
C ILE A 527 12.77 13.83 1.77
N THR A 528 13.13 14.20 2.98
CA THR A 528 13.84 15.45 3.27
C THR A 528 14.89 15.20 4.36
N TYR A 529 15.71 16.20 4.66
CA TYR A 529 16.70 16.14 5.76
C TYR A 529 16.43 17.16 6.87
N SER A 530 15.29 17.87 6.81
CA SER A 530 14.97 18.98 7.71
C SER A 530 13.55 18.89 8.24
N GLU A 531 13.41 19.01 9.57
CA GLU A 531 12.12 19.11 10.23
C GLU A 531 11.36 20.37 9.79
N GLN A 532 12.06 21.47 9.50
CA GLN A 532 11.43 22.67 8.95
C GLN A 532 10.85 22.43 7.55
N THR A 533 11.55 21.71 6.68
CA THR A 533 11.03 21.37 5.34
C THR A 533 9.82 20.44 5.46
N LYS A 534 9.86 19.44 6.34
CA LYS A 534 8.71 18.57 6.64
C LYS A 534 7.50 19.39 7.12
N ASN A 535 7.71 20.31 8.07
CA ASN A 535 6.67 21.22 8.55
C ASN A 535 6.09 22.08 7.43
N ASP A 536 6.92 22.58 6.54
CA ASP A 536 6.48 23.38 5.40
C ASP A 536 5.62 22.55 4.43
N LEU A 537 6.03 21.31 4.12
CA LEU A 537 5.28 20.37 3.29
C LEU A 537 3.89 20.06 3.88
N ILE A 538 3.80 19.85 5.20
CA ILE A 538 2.53 19.59 5.89
C ILE A 538 1.66 20.84 5.91
N LYS A 539 2.18 21.95 6.43
CA LYS A 539 1.38 23.15 6.73
C LYS A 539 0.99 23.93 5.48
N HIS A 540 1.86 23.98 4.47
CA HIS A 540 1.62 24.78 3.28
C HIS A 540 1.05 23.98 2.10
N LEU A 541 1.34 22.68 2.00
CA LEU A 541 0.82 21.84 0.91
C LEU A 541 -0.25 20.84 1.36
N GLY A 542 -0.51 20.73 2.66
CA GLY A 542 -1.54 19.84 3.21
C GLY A 542 -1.18 18.36 3.06
N LEU A 543 0.11 18.04 3.04
CA LEU A 543 0.58 16.66 2.90
C LEU A 543 0.48 15.92 4.23
N ARG A 544 0.29 14.60 4.13
CA ARG A 544 0.15 13.73 5.28
C ARG A 544 1.51 13.44 5.90
N GLU A 545 1.60 13.57 7.22
CA GLU A 545 2.88 13.41 7.93
C GLU A 545 3.48 12.02 7.70
N GLU A 546 2.65 10.98 7.65
CA GLU A 546 3.10 9.60 7.46
C GLU A 546 3.73 9.31 6.09
N SER A 547 3.61 10.23 5.13
CA SER A 547 4.24 10.13 3.81
C SER A 547 5.58 10.86 3.70
N ILE A 548 6.01 11.58 4.75
CA ILE A 548 7.22 12.39 4.73
C ILE A 548 8.24 11.81 5.71
N PHE A 549 9.43 11.51 5.20
CA PHE A 549 10.52 10.88 5.93
C PHE A 549 11.72 11.81 6.01
N ILE A 550 12.30 11.90 7.21
CA ILE A 550 13.53 12.64 7.44
C ILE A 550 14.69 11.64 7.44
N ILE A 551 15.69 11.90 6.62
CA ILE A 551 16.98 11.20 6.61
C ILE A 551 18.09 12.14 7.08
N PRO A 552 19.25 11.62 7.52
CA PRO A 552 20.42 12.45 7.80
C PRO A 552 20.80 13.30 6.58
N PHE A 553 21.34 14.49 6.82
CA PHE A 553 21.91 15.30 5.75
C PHE A 553 23.27 14.72 5.33
N LEU A 554 23.42 14.38 4.04
CA LEU A 554 24.55 13.63 3.52
C LEU A 554 25.33 14.47 2.52
N TYR A 555 26.64 14.58 2.70
CA TYR A 555 27.50 15.36 1.82
C TYR A 555 28.92 14.77 1.78
N SER A 556 29.66 15.07 0.73
CA SER A 556 31.02 14.56 0.56
C SER A 556 32.03 15.40 1.32
N THR A 557 33.08 14.77 1.87
CA THR A 557 34.18 15.51 2.51
C THR A 557 34.98 16.28 1.45
N PRO A 558 35.12 17.61 1.56
CA PRO A 558 35.92 18.40 0.62
C PRO A 558 37.41 18.02 0.67
N VAL A 559 38.00 17.75 -0.49
CA VAL A 559 39.44 17.47 -0.66
C VAL A 559 40.15 18.68 -1.27
N LEU A 560 41.28 19.09 -0.68
CA LEU A 560 42.17 20.10 -1.24
C LEU A 560 43.32 19.43 -1.99
N ASN A 561 43.55 19.86 -3.22
CA ASN A 561 44.73 19.46 -3.98
C ASN A 561 45.87 20.43 -3.68
N ASN A 562 46.97 19.93 -3.11
CA ASN A 562 48.12 20.72 -2.67
C ASN A 562 48.85 21.46 -3.81
N ASN A 563 48.55 21.16 -5.07
CA ASN A 563 49.23 21.74 -6.23
C ASN A 563 48.63 23.06 -6.73
N LEU A 564 47.49 23.50 -6.19
CA LEU A 564 46.82 24.72 -6.58
C LEU A 564 46.91 25.75 -5.44
N LEU A 565 47.59 26.87 -5.68
CA LEU A 565 47.74 27.97 -4.73
C LEU A 565 46.88 29.15 -5.16
N LEU A 566 45.87 29.49 -4.35
CA LEU A 566 45.17 30.76 -4.45
C LEU A 566 45.91 31.79 -3.57
N VAL A 567 46.29 32.91 -4.18
CA VAL A 567 47.31 33.83 -3.64
C VAL A 567 46.72 34.85 -2.66
N GLU A 568 45.41 35.03 -2.59
CA GLU A 568 44.81 36.15 -1.85
C GLU A 568 43.53 35.80 -1.07
N ASP A 569 43.44 36.38 0.13
CA ASP A 569 42.24 36.34 0.98
C ASP A 569 41.08 37.10 0.34
N HIS A 570 39.91 36.47 0.28
CA HIS A 570 38.72 37.05 -0.35
C HIS A 570 37.43 36.72 0.41
N ILE A 571 36.37 37.43 0.08
CA ILE A 571 35.00 37.14 0.48
C ILE A 571 34.32 36.41 -0.67
N VAL A 572 33.59 35.33 -0.39
CA VAL A 572 32.78 34.65 -1.41
C VAL A 572 31.35 35.13 -1.31
N LEU A 573 30.76 35.53 -2.44
CA LEU A 573 29.34 35.80 -2.61
C LEU A 573 28.74 34.74 -3.52
N GLU A 574 27.73 34.04 -3.02
CA GLU A 574 26.98 33.05 -3.81
C GLU A 574 25.70 33.69 -4.37
N LEU A 575 25.58 33.70 -5.70
CA LEU A 575 24.42 34.23 -6.42
C LEU A 575 23.91 33.20 -7.43
N ASP A 576 22.68 33.38 -7.92
CA ASP A 576 22.02 32.43 -8.83
C ASP A 576 21.72 33.13 -10.16
N ALA A 577 22.11 32.50 -11.28
CA ALA A 577 21.93 33.03 -12.63
C ALA A 577 20.46 33.31 -12.98
N SER A 578 19.53 32.61 -12.34
CA SER A 578 18.08 32.78 -12.51
C SER A 578 17.55 34.16 -12.11
N ASN A 579 18.36 35.01 -11.43
CA ASN A 579 17.97 36.37 -11.10
C ASN A 579 18.97 37.45 -11.59
N PRO A 580 19.02 37.74 -12.90
CA PRO A 580 19.97 38.67 -13.49
C PRO A 580 19.93 40.07 -12.85
N ASN A 581 18.73 40.59 -12.58
CA ASN A 581 18.54 41.92 -12.00
C ASN A 581 19.12 42.02 -10.58
N PHE A 582 18.97 40.96 -9.79
CA PHE A 582 19.54 40.91 -8.45
C PHE A 582 21.07 40.88 -8.49
N ILE A 583 21.66 40.10 -9.40
CA ILE A 583 23.13 40.06 -9.57
C ILE A 583 23.66 41.44 -9.93
N LYS A 584 23.03 42.13 -10.89
CA LYS A 584 23.41 43.50 -11.29
C LYS A 584 23.32 44.46 -10.11
N LYS A 585 22.25 44.40 -9.31
CA LYS A 585 22.07 45.21 -8.10
C LYS A 585 23.18 44.95 -7.06
N ILE A 586 23.59 43.69 -6.89
CA ILE A 586 24.69 43.31 -5.99
C ILE A 586 26.01 43.92 -6.49
N ILE A 587 26.34 43.76 -7.77
CA ILE A 587 27.58 44.33 -8.34
C ILE A 587 27.60 45.84 -8.22
N GLN A 588 26.47 46.51 -8.49
CA GLN A 588 26.35 47.96 -8.30
C GLN A 588 26.57 48.36 -6.85
N SER A 589 25.98 47.63 -5.90
CA SER A 589 26.18 47.88 -4.47
C SER A 589 27.66 47.73 -4.07
N ILE A 590 28.35 46.71 -4.58
CA ILE A 590 29.78 46.51 -4.36
C ILE A 590 30.60 47.67 -4.96
N ASN A 591 30.23 48.12 -6.16
CA ASN A 591 30.83 49.29 -6.80
C ASN A 591 30.69 50.55 -5.93
N ASP A 592 29.50 50.80 -5.39
CA ASP A 592 29.22 51.94 -4.54
C ASP A 592 30.03 51.87 -3.24
N TYR A 593 30.13 50.68 -2.64
CA TYR A 593 30.99 50.45 -1.47
C TYR A 593 32.46 50.82 -1.73
N TYR A 594 33.10 50.29 -2.79
CA TYR A 594 34.51 50.62 -3.09
C TYR A 594 34.71 52.04 -3.61
N SER A 595 33.64 52.74 -4.02
CA SER A 595 33.71 54.16 -4.35
C SER A 595 33.80 55.06 -3.10
N LEU A 596 33.27 54.58 -1.98
CA LEU A 596 33.19 55.31 -0.71
C LEU A 596 34.25 54.86 0.31
N TYR A 597 34.69 53.61 0.24
CA TYR A 597 35.56 52.99 1.24
C TYR A 597 36.80 52.33 0.62
N VAL A 598 37.95 52.47 1.29
CA VAL A 598 39.16 51.70 0.99
C VAL A 598 38.96 50.29 1.57
N GLY A 599 38.29 49.42 0.81
CA GLY A 599 37.96 48.07 1.27
C GLY A 599 39.19 47.17 1.49
N ASN A 600 39.14 46.36 2.54
CA ASN A 600 40.26 45.51 2.99
C ASN A 600 40.33 44.12 2.33
N TYR A 601 39.27 43.69 1.63
CA TYR A 601 39.18 42.35 1.03
C TYR A 601 38.90 42.43 -0.46
N LYS A 602 39.25 41.39 -1.22
CA LYS A 602 38.68 41.14 -2.55
C LYS A 602 37.36 40.37 -2.42
N VAL A 603 36.52 40.44 -3.43
CA VAL A 603 35.22 39.78 -3.48
C VAL A 603 35.18 38.84 -4.68
N ALA A 604 35.04 37.55 -4.42
CA ALA A 604 34.80 36.54 -5.44
C ALA A 604 33.29 36.26 -5.51
N ILE A 605 32.67 36.51 -6.66
CA ILE A 605 31.25 36.26 -6.90
C ILE A 605 31.13 34.96 -7.68
N ASN A 606 30.55 33.94 -7.07
CA ASN A 606 30.22 32.68 -7.72
C ASN A 606 28.78 32.72 -8.24
N ILE A 607 28.60 32.54 -9.54
CA ILE A 607 27.29 32.50 -10.20
C ILE A 607 26.90 31.02 -10.38
N ASN A 608 25.89 30.59 -9.62
CA ASN A 608 25.33 29.25 -9.66
C ASN A 608 24.29 29.10 -10.78
N GLU A 609 23.98 27.85 -11.14
CA GLU A 609 22.98 27.50 -12.17
C GLU A 609 23.27 28.18 -13.53
N TYR A 610 24.55 28.42 -13.82
CA TYR A 610 24.96 29.01 -15.07
C TYR A 610 24.84 27.99 -16.21
N ASN A 611 24.32 28.45 -17.35
CA ASN A 611 24.22 27.71 -18.59
C ASN A 611 24.62 28.69 -19.71
N GLU A 612 25.60 28.33 -20.54
CA GLU A 612 26.15 29.24 -21.56
C GLU A 612 25.09 29.68 -22.59
N ASP A 613 24.19 28.79 -22.99
CA ASP A 613 23.15 29.07 -24.00
C ASP A 613 22.10 30.06 -23.46
N GLU A 614 21.76 29.96 -22.17
CA GLU A 614 20.75 30.83 -21.53
C GLU A 614 21.35 32.13 -20.97
N HIS A 615 22.59 32.08 -20.49
CA HIS A 615 23.16 33.11 -19.63
C HIS A 615 24.44 33.76 -20.20
N GLY A 616 24.88 33.39 -21.41
CA GLY A 616 26.07 33.97 -22.06
C GLY A 616 26.06 35.50 -22.16
N ASP A 617 24.92 36.08 -22.56
CA ASP A 617 24.75 37.54 -22.64
C ASP A 617 24.86 38.22 -21.27
N LEU A 618 24.25 37.61 -20.25
CA LEU A 618 24.35 38.08 -18.88
C LEU A 618 25.82 38.06 -18.42
N TRP A 619 26.54 36.97 -18.65
CA TRP A 619 27.95 36.86 -18.28
C TRP A 619 28.79 37.98 -18.90
N ASN A 620 28.66 38.19 -20.21
CA ASN A 620 29.37 39.24 -20.93
C ASN A 620 29.03 40.63 -20.38
N GLU A 621 27.77 40.87 -20.03
CA GLU A 621 27.35 42.12 -19.39
C GLU A 621 28.01 42.31 -18.02
N LEU A 622 28.00 41.30 -17.15
CA LEU A 622 28.57 41.36 -15.81
C LEU A 622 30.09 41.58 -15.86
N VAL A 623 30.79 40.86 -16.73
CA VAL A 623 32.24 41.04 -16.97
C VAL A 623 32.53 42.46 -17.42
N ASN A 624 31.72 43.02 -18.32
CA ASN A 624 31.86 44.41 -18.78
C ASN A 624 31.61 45.42 -17.66
N ILE A 625 30.61 45.21 -16.80
CA ILE A 625 30.33 46.08 -15.64
C ILE A 625 31.55 46.12 -14.70
N VAL A 626 32.12 44.96 -14.39
CA VAL A 626 33.29 44.85 -13.51
C VAL A 626 34.53 45.51 -14.14
N HIS A 627 34.83 45.21 -15.41
CA HIS A 627 36.03 45.73 -16.09
C HIS A 627 35.99 47.25 -16.32
N LYS A 628 34.82 47.82 -16.62
CA LYS A 628 34.68 49.27 -16.88
C LYS A 628 34.71 50.11 -15.61
N SER A 629 34.46 49.51 -14.44
CA SER A 629 34.50 50.24 -13.18
C SER A 629 35.94 50.47 -12.70
N LYS A 630 36.26 51.73 -12.41
CA LYS A 630 37.53 52.11 -11.77
C LYS A 630 37.63 51.66 -10.30
N TYR A 631 36.52 51.28 -9.67
CA TYR A 631 36.47 50.94 -8.24
C TYR A 631 36.55 49.43 -7.98
N ILE A 632 35.99 48.60 -8.88
CA ILE A 632 35.86 47.15 -8.63
C ILE A 632 36.66 46.25 -9.57
N LYS A 633 37.24 46.74 -10.67
CA LYS A 633 37.98 45.91 -11.64
C LYS A 633 39.09 45.05 -11.02
N ASP A 634 39.78 45.57 -10.00
CA ASP A 634 40.90 44.89 -9.32
C ASP A 634 40.48 44.28 -7.97
N LYS A 635 39.19 44.39 -7.61
CA LYS A 635 38.63 43.99 -6.32
C LYS A 635 37.61 42.88 -6.43
N VAL A 636 36.96 42.72 -7.59
CA VAL A 636 35.91 41.73 -7.83
C VAL A 636 36.38 40.72 -8.86
N THR A 637 36.20 39.43 -8.56
CA THR A 637 36.41 38.33 -9.49
C THR A 637 35.09 37.59 -9.69
N LEU A 638 34.73 37.32 -10.94
CA LEU A 638 33.53 36.56 -11.27
C LEU A 638 33.91 35.11 -11.58
N HIS A 639 33.13 34.17 -11.07
CA HIS A 639 33.27 32.74 -11.32
C HIS A 639 31.96 32.15 -11.83
N LYS A 640 32.08 31.22 -12.77
CA LYS A 640 31.02 30.33 -13.27
C LYS A 640 31.62 28.95 -13.51
N GLU A 641 30.81 27.90 -13.43
CA GLU A 641 31.18 26.53 -13.84
C GLU A 641 32.48 25.97 -13.22
N LEU A 642 32.75 26.29 -11.94
CA LEU A 642 33.97 25.84 -11.27
C LEU A 642 34.03 24.32 -11.13
N GLY A 643 35.21 23.74 -11.36
CA GLY A 643 35.47 22.34 -11.01
C GLY A 643 35.48 22.12 -9.49
N VAL A 644 35.33 20.87 -9.04
CA VAL A 644 35.32 20.50 -7.61
C VAL A 644 36.53 21.08 -6.86
N ASN A 645 37.73 20.96 -7.43
CA ASN A 645 38.96 21.43 -6.81
C ASN A 645 39.02 22.96 -6.72
N GLU A 646 38.65 23.66 -7.78
CA GLU A 646 38.63 25.13 -7.83
C GLU A 646 37.63 25.70 -6.83
N TYR A 647 36.45 25.08 -6.74
CA TYR A 647 35.43 25.49 -5.81
C TYR A 647 35.82 25.20 -4.35
N ASN A 648 36.49 24.07 -4.07
CA ASN A 648 37.04 23.79 -2.74
C ASN A 648 38.11 24.81 -2.34
N LEU A 649 38.96 25.24 -3.28
CA LEU A 649 39.97 26.28 -3.03
C LEU A 649 39.35 27.67 -2.81
N LEU A 650 38.34 28.01 -3.60
CA LEU A 650 37.55 29.23 -3.41
C LEU A 650 37.03 29.29 -1.96
N TYR A 651 36.40 28.20 -1.51
CA TYR A 651 35.89 28.12 -0.14
C TYR A 651 36.99 28.10 0.91
N SER A 652 38.08 27.34 0.72
CA SER A 652 39.13 27.19 1.72
C SER A 652 39.97 28.46 1.96
N HIS A 653 40.11 29.31 0.95
CA HIS A 653 40.82 30.60 1.06
C HIS A 653 39.90 31.78 1.38
N SER A 654 38.58 31.56 1.42
CA SER A 654 37.64 32.60 1.82
C SER A 654 37.82 33.00 3.30
N LYS A 655 37.57 34.28 3.58
CA LYS A 655 37.44 34.82 4.94
C LYS A 655 36.03 34.67 5.49
N LYS A 656 35.05 34.84 4.62
CA LYS A 656 33.62 34.65 4.90
C LYS A 656 32.87 34.32 3.63
N ILE A 657 31.78 33.59 3.79
CA ILE A 657 30.82 33.23 2.75
C ILE A 657 29.54 34.03 3.00
N ILE A 658 29.06 34.72 1.99
CA ILE A 658 27.84 35.54 2.05
C ILE A 658 26.84 34.98 1.05
N ILE A 659 25.64 34.63 1.52
CA ILE A 659 24.55 34.14 0.70
C ILE A 659 23.32 35.05 0.93
N PRO A 660 23.15 36.09 0.10
CA PRO A 660 22.19 37.15 0.37
C PRO A 660 20.74 36.79 -0.01
N ARG A 661 20.51 35.63 -0.63
CA ARG A 661 19.18 35.15 -1.04
C ARG A 661 19.15 33.62 -1.07
N TYR A 662 17.96 33.03 -1.13
CA TYR A 662 17.82 31.60 -1.46
C TYR A 662 18.54 31.26 -2.76
N ILE A 663 19.31 30.18 -2.72
CA ILE A 663 19.98 29.56 -3.87
C ILE A 663 19.84 28.04 -3.75
N LYS A 664 19.91 27.32 -4.88
CA LYS A 664 19.86 25.86 -4.87
C LYS A 664 21.08 25.23 -4.21
N ASN A 665 20.94 23.98 -3.75
CA ASN A 665 22.01 23.19 -3.14
C ASN A 665 22.68 23.91 -1.93
N ILE A 666 21.95 24.82 -1.26
CA ILE A 666 22.50 25.64 -0.17
C ILE A 666 23.01 24.78 1.00
N GLY A 667 22.41 23.60 1.23
CA GLY A 667 22.90 22.64 2.22
C GLY A 667 24.35 22.22 1.96
N PHE A 668 24.68 21.81 0.73
CA PHE A 668 26.05 21.40 0.37
C PHE A 668 27.05 22.55 0.47
N LYS A 669 26.64 23.78 0.11
CA LYS A 669 27.46 24.99 0.22
C LYS A 669 27.78 25.31 1.68
N LEU A 670 26.78 25.25 2.54
CA LEU A 670 26.95 25.47 3.98
C LEU A 670 27.83 24.41 4.62
N ALA A 671 27.61 23.13 4.30
CA ALA A 671 28.44 22.04 4.80
C ALA A 671 29.92 22.21 4.42
N LYS A 672 30.19 22.67 3.19
CA LYS A 672 31.54 22.99 2.72
C LYS A 672 32.15 24.19 3.48
N ALA A 673 31.38 25.25 3.69
CA ALA A 673 31.82 26.41 4.47
C ALA A 673 32.13 26.03 5.93
N MET A 674 31.30 25.19 6.55
CA MET A 674 31.48 24.68 7.90
C MET A 674 32.73 23.80 8.00
N TYR A 675 32.95 22.90 7.03
CA TYR A 675 34.14 22.05 6.97
C TYR A 675 35.44 22.88 6.96
N PHE A 676 35.48 23.94 6.14
CA PHE A 676 36.62 24.86 6.09
C PHE A 676 36.60 25.94 7.19
N LYS A 677 35.70 25.85 8.17
CA LYS A 677 35.56 26.74 9.32
C LYS A 677 35.43 28.21 8.92
N LYS A 678 34.60 28.50 7.91
CA LYS A 678 34.38 29.85 7.38
C LYS A 678 33.29 30.58 8.13
N HIS A 679 33.41 31.90 8.25
CA HIS A 679 32.32 32.72 8.77
C HIS A 679 31.21 32.77 7.72
N ILE A 680 29.98 32.42 8.10
CA ILE A 680 28.84 32.29 7.18
C ILE A 680 27.84 33.40 7.51
N ILE A 681 27.47 34.19 6.50
CA ILE A 681 26.42 35.20 6.59
C ILE A 681 25.29 34.80 5.63
N LEU A 682 24.16 34.39 6.18
CA LEU A 682 22.95 34.02 5.44
C LEU A 682 21.89 35.10 5.51
N ASN A 683 21.01 35.13 4.50
CA ASN A 683 19.80 35.92 4.63
C ASN A 683 18.87 35.35 5.72
N GLU A 684 18.29 36.24 6.53
CA GLU A 684 17.37 35.89 7.63
C GLU A 684 16.00 35.46 7.09
N TYR A 685 15.94 34.20 6.65
CA TYR A 685 14.68 33.51 6.38
C TYR A 685 14.43 32.43 7.44
N LEU A 686 13.17 32.25 7.83
CA LEU A 686 12.79 31.24 8.83
C LEU A 686 13.27 29.83 8.42
N PHE A 687 13.20 29.50 7.13
CA PHE A 687 13.65 28.20 6.61
C PHE A 687 15.17 28.01 6.64
N ASN A 688 15.97 29.09 6.74
CA ASN A 688 17.43 29.01 6.88
C ASN A 688 17.87 28.72 8.33
N ARG A 689 16.96 28.82 9.31
CA ARG A 689 17.27 28.48 10.70
C ARG A 689 17.43 26.97 10.95
N LYS A 690 16.99 26.13 9.99
CA LYS A 690 17.26 24.67 10.01
C LYS A 690 18.74 24.31 10.13
N TYR A 691 19.63 25.23 9.77
CA TYR A 691 21.08 25.03 9.83
C TYR A 691 21.70 25.38 11.19
N GLU A 692 20.95 26.04 12.10
CA GLU A 692 21.39 26.29 13.49
C GLU A 692 21.54 24.98 14.27
N GLU A 693 20.75 23.96 13.92
CA GLU A 693 20.78 22.61 14.51
C GLU A 693 22.10 21.86 14.26
N ILE A 694 22.91 22.31 13.29
CA ILE A 694 24.18 21.67 12.88
C ILE A 694 25.35 22.09 13.82
N GLY A 695 25.09 22.90 14.85
CA GLY A 695 26.10 23.28 15.85
C GLY A 695 27.16 24.26 15.34
N TYR A 696 26.90 24.93 14.21
CA TYR A 696 27.78 25.94 13.64
C TYR A 696 27.13 27.32 13.72
N THR A 697 27.89 28.34 14.14
CA THR A 697 27.36 29.70 14.23
C THR A 697 27.20 30.31 12.84
N ILE A 698 25.96 30.60 12.46
CA ILE A 698 25.62 31.31 11.23
C ILE A 698 25.13 32.71 11.61
N GLU A 699 25.70 33.73 10.98
CA GLU A 699 25.19 35.10 11.10
C GLU A 699 24.01 35.29 10.14
N TYR A 700 22.88 35.75 10.65
CA TYR A 700 21.70 36.06 9.85
C TYR A 700 21.57 37.57 9.67
N LYS A 701 21.43 38.02 8.42
CA LYS A 701 21.16 39.42 8.08
C LYS A 701 19.97 39.54 7.16
N LYS A 702 19.21 40.62 7.29
CA LYS A 702 18.11 40.95 6.37
C LYS A 702 18.64 41.75 5.20
N PHE A 703 19.20 41.08 4.21
CA PHE A 703 19.79 41.77 3.08
C PHE A 703 18.72 42.59 2.33
N PHE A 704 19.05 43.87 2.07
CA PHE A 704 18.23 44.81 1.30
C PHE A 704 16.91 45.25 1.94
N GLU A 705 16.68 45.02 3.23
CA GLU A 705 15.68 45.78 4.00
C GLU A 705 16.21 47.19 4.33
N LYS A 706 17.52 47.34 4.57
CA LYS A 706 18.21 48.64 4.73
C LYS A 706 19.30 48.80 3.68
N GLU A 707 19.58 50.04 3.27
CA GLU A 707 20.55 50.34 2.19
C GLU A 707 21.99 49.84 2.46
N ASN A 708 22.36 49.61 3.73
CA ASN A 708 23.76 49.31 4.12
C ASN A 708 24.03 47.85 4.55
N ASP A 709 23.07 46.93 4.49
CA ASP A 709 23.26 45.59 5.08
C ASP A 709 24.34 44.75 4.38
N LEU A 710 24.45 44.87 3.05
CA LEU A 710 25.56 44.26 2.29
C LEU A 710 26.90 44.94 2.62
N PHE A 711 26.91 46.25 2.84
CA PHE A 711 28.14 46.99 3.18
C PHE A 711 28.66 46.56 4.53
N ASN A 712 27.77 46.42 5.51
CA ASN A 712 28.10 45.89 6.83
C ASN A 712 28.63 44.46 6.72
N ALA A 713 27.96 43.60 5.94
CA ALA A 713 28.41 42.23 5.71
C ALA A 713 29.79 42.15 5.04
N ILE A 714 30.17 43.07 4.15
CA ILE A 714 31.49 43.11 3.51
C ILE A 714 32.55 43.73 4.42
N SER A 715 32.24 44.84 5.09
CA SER A 715 33.20 45.64 5.89
C SER A 715 33.53 45.07 7.25
N GLU A 716 32.62 44.30 7.87
CA GLU A 716 32.84 43.78 9.22
C GLU A 716 34.07 42.88 9.29
N PRO A 717 35.00 43.14 10.23
CA PRO A 717 36.17 42.31 10.45
C PRO A 717 35.73 40.91 10.87
N VAL A 718 36.45 39.90 10.38
CA VAL A 718 36.21 38.51 10.79
C VAL A 718 36.44 38.41 12.29
N LYS A 719 35.37 38.24 13.07
CA LYS A 719 35.52 37.83 14.47
C LYS A 719 36.14 36.44 14.46
N LEU A 720 37.33 36.30 15.05
CA LEU A 720 37.96 35.01 15.31
C LEU A 720 37.08 34.27 16.32
N ILE A 721 36.08 33.56 15.82
CA ILE A 721 35.29 32.65 16.64
C ILE A 721 36.12 31.37 16.74
N ILE A 722 36.68 31.12 17.93
CA ILE A 722 37.37 29.87 18.25
C ILE A 722 36.27 28.82 18.38
N TYR A 723 36.04 28.05 17.31
CA TYR A 723 35.09 26.95 17.33
C TYR A 723 35.73 25.73 18.01
N ALA A 724 35.21 25.35 19.18
CA ALA A 724 35.30 23.98 19.66
C ALA A 724 34.34 23.15 18.79
N ILE A 725 34.83 22.67 17.66
CA ILE A 725 34.10 21.67 16.89
C ILE A 725 34.35 20.36 17.65
N GLU A 726 33.48 20.02 18.60
CA GLU A 726 33.14 18.62 18.77
C GLU A 726 32.48 18.23 17.45
N ALA A 727 33.24 17.62 16.54
CA ALA A 727 32.76 17.13 15.25
C ALA A 727 31.84 15.90 15.45
N GLU A 728 31.09 15.87 16.55
CA GLU A 728 30.22 14.78 16.96
C GLU A 728 28.89 14.81 16.20
N GLY A 729 28.53 15.94 15.56
CA GLY A 729 27.34 16.06 14.70
C GLY A 729 27.58 15.74 13.21
N LEU A 730 28.82 15.50 12.79
CA LEU A 730 29.22 15.18 11.41
C LEU A 730 29.71 13.73 11.30
N THR A 731 29.14 12.83 12.10
CA THR A 731 29.37 11.39 11.97
C THR A 731 28.82 10.91 10.63
N GLU A 732 29.55 10.03 9.94
CA GLU A 732 28.98 9.28 8.81
C GLU A 732 27.62 8.72 9.24
N PRO A 733 26.55 8.90 8.45
CA PRO A 733 25.24 8.39 8.80
C PRO A 733 25.37 6.94 9.18
N ASN A 734 24.86 6.59 10.36
CA ASN A 734 24.81 5.19 10.73
C ASN A 734 23.96 4.49 9.67
N ALA A 735 24.54 3.58 8.90
CA ALA A 735 23.80 2.87 7.84
C ALA A 735 22.56 2.14 8.37
N ASN A 736 22.44 1.98 9.70
CA ASN A 736 21.22 1.50 10.38
C ASN A 736 20.05 2.52 10.33
N GLU A 737 20.30 3.83 10.33
CA GLU A 737 19.24 4.83 10.20
C GLU A 737 18.62 4.81 8.80
N LEU A 738 19.45 4.72 7.77
CA LEU A 738 18.97 4.58 6.39
C LEU A 738 18.31 3.23 6.14
N SER A 739 18.76 2.15 6.79
CA SER A 739 18.05 0.86 6.70
C SER A 739 16.68 0.94 7.37
N ASN A 740 16.56 1.58 8.55
CA ASN A 740 15.27 1.80 9.21
C ASN A 740 14.32 2.67 8.37
N PHE A 741 14.87 3.65 7.65
CA PHE A 741 14.12 4.45 6.69
C PHE A 741 13.57 3.59 5.55
N TRP A 742 14.43 2.77 4.92
CA TRP A 742 14.00 1.86 3.85
C TRP A 742 13.01 0.82 4.34
N GLU A 743 13.22 0.26 5.54
CA GLU A 743 12.29 -0.62 6.24
C GLU A 743 10.96 0.04 6.60
N LYS A 744 10.80 1.36 6.47
CA LYS A 744 9.49 2.02 6.62
C LYS A 744 8.79 2.21 5.27
N ILE A 745 9.54 2.48 4.21
CA ILE A 745 9.01 2.66 2.85
C ILE A 745 8.61 1.33 2.19
N LEU A 746 9.52 0.35 2.24
CA LEU A 746 9.43 -0.95 1.56
C LEU A 746 8.60 -1.93 2.36
#